data_AF-A0A352AKG1-F1
#
_entry.id   AF-A0A352AKG1-F1
#
_cell.length_a   1.000
_cell.length_b   1.000
_cell.length_c   1.000
_cell.angle_alpha   90.00
_cell.angle_beta   90.00
_cell.angle_gamma   90.00
#
_symmetry.space_group_name_H-M   'P 1'
#
loop_
_entity.id
_entity.type
_entity.pdbx_description
1 polymer ?
#
loop_
_entity_poly.entity_id
_entity_poly.type
_entity_poly.pdbx_seq_one_letter_code
_entity_poly.pdbx_strand_id
1 'polypeptide(L)'
;MPSEPTDNTSRPESTHGENSLDRESQVPQLASIWEQLNQSFDRVSAITDPIKQEYELAQEARQLDIPLDSYRRMFAAYTQPEKSDGVFHHPWLQCVRAFDLGMGKFVNWLQEVAIVRFAIVIGEATLLLAMLSFFTEAPQRQQQAINEAQEIIRTRIGQKYSQARIEAIMNLNAYCVSLSGMSAPKAALAGIELNKCDRFQFSHKAFAQWPPQFFTYEGINLSHADLAGANLEESNLAGANLAGANLEGANLEGANLAGANLEGANLAGANLQRTNLQGVNFHIAHLQRANLSRANLNRANLLKTDLTDATLLWTTLQNANLYRTNLTRANLSRANFQGADLYKANLQGALLRHADLRGNANLREAQLDSANLRQAKFWAIHQVKRAKHWETALKTKNWETQITQPKAVTVQIGLIVSSEESVFQLYRKGMELAKAENGIEIVSIQSGSGLQNEKKAIEQLIEVGVDAILLRPEDPKDSVATIRKAYEAGVVVVTVGDCINNRDAPKLVFACYNNNSYQMGYDSGTSLAKWVSQNWRGRDVNVGMVDGAIYDRTYPRVKGFQAALKDSGIRWHEVDSTAAAFRSDLPQVKEMLQTNPSINILWGGSNATTEISVQAVQELGLGGKVFVFGILDLTPDQAQMLLEPKAVLQSIIDQSGQKIGYEATKTSLAVLNGQLSDYQFHLVPHRAIAPSDPETIRQVLGESSTNSH
;
A
#
# COMPACT_ATOMS: atom_id res chain seq x y z
N MET A 1 3.32 68.39 -31.67
CA MET A 1 2.48 68.04 -32.83
C MET A 1 1.77 66.73 -32.52
N PRO A 2 0.48 66.65 -32.85
CA PRO A 2 -0.62 66.17 -31.99
C PRO A 2 -1.07 64.75 -32.40
N SER A 3 -2.01 64.03 -31.78
CA SER A 3 -3.33 64.43 -31.25
C SER A 3 -3.98 63.28 -30.44
N GLU A 4 -4.42 63.56 -29.21
CA GLU A 4 -5.68 63.08 -28.61
C GLU A 4 -6.90 63.66 -29.37
N PRO A 5 -8.19 63.27 -29.19
CA PRO A 5 -8.88 62.81 -27.95
C PRO A 5 -9.91 61.67 -28.23
N THR A 6 -10.75 61.11 -27.33
CA THR A 6 -11.69 61.60 -26.29
C THR A 6 -12.05 60.41 -25.38
N ASP A 7 -11.96 60.47 -24.04
CA ASP A 7 -12.87 61.10 -23.07
C ASP A 7 -14.32 60.56 -23.14
N ASN A 8 -14.84 59.79 -22.16
CA ASN A 8 -15.33 60.32 -20.87
C ASN A 8 -16.26 59.33 -20.10
N THR A 9 -16.11 59.36 -18.76
CA THR A 9 -17.12 59.22 -17.68
C THR A 9 -17.97 57.95 -17.40
N SER A 10 -17.91 57.59 -16.11
CA SER A 10 -19.01 57.31 -15.14
C SER A 10 -19.33 55.86 -14.71
N ARG A 11 -19.07 55.60 -13.41
CA ARG A 11 -19.65 54.55 -12.53
C ARG A 11 -21.14 54.88 -12.21
N PRO A 12 -21.89 54.06 -11.43
CA PRO A 12 -22.09 52.60 -11.42
C PRO A 12 -23.59 52.22 -11.34
N GLU A 13 -24.04 51.05 -11.79
CA GLU A 13 -25.33 50.49 -11.36
C GLU A 13 -25.28 48.96 -11.18
N SER A 14 -25.85 48.53 -10.06
CA SER A 14 -26.01 47.16 -9.60
C SER A 14 -27.28 46.52 -10.15
N THR A 15 -27.22 45.27 -10.61
CA THR A 15 -28.36 44.34 -10.53
C THR A 15 -27.90 42.90 -10.37
N HIS A 16 -28.56 42.19 -9.46
CA HIS A 16 -28.47 40.77 -9.15
C HIS A 16 -28.53 39.83 -10.37
N GLY A 17 -27.89 38.67 -10.26
CA GLY A 17 -28.07 37.56 -11.22
C GLY A 17 -27.12 36.39 -11.01
N GLU A 18 -27.44 35.59 -10.00
CA GLU A 18 -27.31 34.12 -9.98
C GLU A 18 -25.94 33.42 -10.05
N ASN A 19 -25.65 32.78 -8.91
CA ASN A 19 -24.82 31.60 -8.74
C ASN A 19 -25.18 30.47 -9.72
N SER A 20 -24.20 29.98 -10.47
CA SER A 20 -24.11 28.56 -10.81
C SER A 20 -22.65 28.12 -10.67
N LEU A 21 -22.34 27.65 -9.47
CA LEU A 21 -21.12 26.92 -9.15
C LEU A 21 -21.03 25.67 -10.04
N ASP A 22 -19.89 25.55 -10.74
CA ASP A 22 -19.42 24.36 -11.42
C ASP A 22 -19.55 23.10 -10.54
N ARG A 23 -20.65 22.35 -10.73
CA ARG A 23 -20.81 20.96 -10.24
C ARG A 23 -20.31 19.92 -11.25
N GLU A 24 -19.87 20.34 -12.43
CA GLU A 24 -19.57 19.41 -13.54
C GLU A 24 -18.16 18.80 -13.51
N SER A 25 -17.26 19.24 -12.63
CA SER A 25 -15.86 18.72 -12.60
C SER A 25 -15.63 17.52 -11.66
N GLN A 26 -16.60 17.10 -10.86
CA GLN A 26 -16.46 15.97 -9.91
C GLN A 26 -17.04 14.64 -10.40
N VAL A 27 -17.97 14.67 -11.37
CA VAL A 27 -18.60 13.48 -11.95
C VAL A 27 -17.63 12.54 -12.71
N PRO A 28 -16.60 13.03 -13.44
CA PRO A 28 -15.72 12.16 -14.22
C PRO A 28 -14.86 11.20 -13.37
N GLN A 29 -14.46 11.60 -12.16
CA GLN A 29 -13.60 10.77 -11.29
C GLN A 29 -14.36 9.61 -10.65
N LEU A 30 -15.60 9.85 -10.22
CA LEU A 30 -16.47 8.82 -9.66
C LEU A 30 -16.81 7.74 -10.69
N ALA A 31 -17.13 8.17 -11.91
CA ALA A 31 -17.39 7.26 -13.03
C ALA A 31 -16.16 6.38 -13.31
N SER A 32 -14.95 6.94 -13.30
CA SER A 32 -13.73 6.17 -13.55
C SER A 32 -13.41 5.13 -12.47
N ILE A 33 -13.68 5.45 -11.19
CA ILE A 33 -13.46 4.49 -10.09
C ILE A 33 -14.49 3.37 -10.17
N TRP A 34 -15.75 3.69 -10.46
CA TRP A 34 -16.80 2.70 -10.66
C TRP A 34 -16.52 1.80 -11.86
N GLU A 35 -16.00 2.37 -12.95
CA GLU A 35 -15.63 1.62 -14.15
C GLU A 35 -14.48 0.65 -13.86
N GLN A 36 -13.44 1.07 -13.14
CA GLN A 36 -12.34 0.20 -12.71
C GLN A 36 -12.81 -0.93 -11.80
N LEU A 37 -13.69 -0.62 -10.85
CA LEU A 37 -14.27 -1.58 -9.93
C LEU A 37 -15.18 -2.59 -10.64
N ASN A 38 -16.01 -2.13 -11.60
CA ASN A 38 -16.83 -3.01 -12.43
C ASN A 38 -15.97 -3.94 -13.29
N GLN A 39 -14.95 -3.40 -13.97
CA GLN A 39 -14.02 -4.22 -14.74
C GLN A 39 -13.33 -5.26 -13.86
N SER A 40 -12.99 -4.89 -12.62
CA SER A 40 -12.43 -5.79 -11.63
C SER A 40 -13.43 -6.89 -11.24
N PHE A 41 -14.68 -6.55 -10.91
CA PHE A 41 -15.71 -7.53 -10.59
C PHE A 41 -16.09 -8.41 -11.79
N ASP A 42 -16.11 -7.89 -13.01
CA ASP A 42 -16.29 -8.66 -14.23
C ASP A 42 -15.18 -9.70 -14.38
N ARG A 43 -13.92 -9.31 -14.13
CA ARG A 43 -12.79 -10.25 -14.14
C ARG A 43 -12.96 -11.34 -13.08
N VAL A 44 -13.30 -10.98 -11.84
CA VAL A 44 -13.43 -11.95 -10.73
C VAL A 44 -14.67 -12.84 -10.89
N SER A 45 -15.78 -12.31 -11.41
CA SER A 45 -17.04 -13.06 -11.62
C SER A 45 -16.99 -14.02 -12.79
N ALA A 46 -16.14 -13.75 -13.79
CA ALA A 46 -15.86 -14.69 -14.87
C ALA A 46 -15.10 -15.96 -14.40
N ILE A 47 -14.56 -15.96 -13.18
CA ILE A 47 -13.79 -17.08 -12.64
C ILE A 47 -14.74 -18.06 -11.95
N THR A 48 -14.82 -19.29 -12.47
CA THR A 48 -15.67 -20.36 -11.92
C THR A 48 -14.97 -21.25 -10.89
N ASP A 49 -13.64 -21.31 -10.91
CA ASP A 49 -12.86 -22.05 -9.92
C ASP A 49 -12.83 -21.26 -8.58
N PRO A 50 -13.37 -21.82 -7.48
CA PRO A 50 -13.47 -21.08 -6.21
C PRO A 50 -12.12 -20.65 -5.63
N ILE A 51 -11.06 -21.44 -5.85
CA ILE A 51 -9.72 -21.14 -5.34
C ILE A 51 -9.09 -20.02 -6.16
N LYS A 52 -9.22 -20.09 -7.50
CA LYS A 52 -8.80 -19.00 -8.39
C LYS A 52 -9.54 -17.71 -8.08
N GLN A 53 -10.85 -17.81 -7.87
CA GLN A 53 -11.70 -16.65 -7.60
C GLN A 53 -11.28 -15.97 -6.31
N GLU A 54 -11.08 -16.73 -5.23
CA GLU A 54 -10.63 -16.19 -3.95
C GLU A 54 -9.23 -15.58 -4.03
N TYR A 55 -8.32 -16.20 -4.80
CA TYR A 55 -7.00 -15.65 -5.04
C TYR A 55 -7.07 -14.33 -5.82
N GLU A 56 -7.83 -14.28 -6.92
CA GLU A 56 -7.95 -13.10 -7.77
C GLU A 56 -8.63 -11.95 -7.01
N LEU A 57 -9.64 -12.27 -6.21
CA LEU A 57 -10.29 -11.33 -5.30
C LEU A 57 -9.26 -10.68 -4.37
N ALA A 58 -8.36 -11.48 -3.79
CA ALA A 58 -7.29 -10.96 -2.93
C ALA A 58 -6.25 -10.10 -3.68
N GLN A 59 -5.98 -10.36 -4.96
CA GLN A 59 -5.07 -9.55 -5.78
C GLN A 59 -5.72 -8.24 -6.22
N GLU A 60 -6.95 -8.29 -6.72
CA GLU A 60 -7.72 -7.12 -7.16
C GLU A 60 -7.98 -6.15 -6.01
N ALA A 61 -8.35 -6.67 -4.82
CA ALA A 61 -8.49 -5.87 -3.61
C ALA A 61 -7.18 -5.12 -3.28
N ARG A 62 -6.01 -5.76 -3.45
CA ARG A 62 -4.71 -5.11 -3.21
C ARG A 62 -4.36 -4.07 -4.27
N GLN A 63 -4.63 -4.34 -5.54
CA GLN A 63 -4.34 -3.40 -6.62
C GLN A 63 -5.17 -2.12 -6.49
N LEU A 64 -6.43 -2.26 -6.05
CA LEU A 64 -7.35 -1.14 -5.86
C LEU A 64 -7.23 -0.48 -4.48
N ASP A 65 -6.32 -0.96 -3.63
CA ASP A 65 -6.14 -0.51 -2.24
C ASP A 65 -7.43 -0.58 -1.39
N ILE A 66 -8.20 -1.65 -1.57
CA ILE A 66 -9.45 -1.92 -0.85
C ILE A 66 -9.20 -3.04 0.17
N PRO A 67 -9.65 -2.91 1.43
CA PRO A 67 -9.60 -4.01 2.39
C PRO A 67 -10.29 -5.26 1.83
N LEU A 68 -9.63 -6.42 1.96
CA LEU A 68 -10.10 -7.68 1.36
C LEU A 68 -11.56 -7.98 1.70
N ASP A 69 -11.95 -7.85 2.97
CA ASP A 69 -13.32 -8.11 3.40
C ASP A 69 -14.33 -7.11 2.84
N SER A 70 -13.93 -5.86 2.61
CA SER A 70 -14.76 -4.86 1.95
C SER A 70 -14.94 -5.21 0.48
N TYR A 71 -13.86 -5.55 -0.23
CA TYR A 71 -13.94 -6.00 -1.62
C TYR A 71 -14.80 -7.26 -1.75
N ARG A 72 -14.61 -8.27 -0.88
CA ARG A 72 -15.45 -9.49 -0.84
C ARG A 72 -16.94 -9.16 -0.73
N ARG A 73 -17.30 -8.27 0.19
CA ARG A 73 -18.70 -7.83 0.37
C ARG A 73 -19.23 -7.14 -0.89
N MET A 74 -18.45 -6.24 -1.49
CA MET A 74 -18.85 -5.53 -2.71
C MET A 74 -18.99 -6.49 -3.90
N PHE A 75 -18.08 -7.45 -4.04
CA PHE A 75 -18.11 -8.48 -5.09
C PHE A 75 -19.28 -9.48 -4.90
N ALA A 76 -19.57 -9.89 -3.66
CA ALA A 76 -20.72 -10.73 -3.36
C ALA A 76 -22.04 -10.03 -3.71
N ALA A 77 -22.13 -8.72 -3.43
CA ALA A 77 -23.26 -7.89 -3.84
C ALA A 77 -23.35 -7.74 -5.38
N TYR A 78 -22.22 -7.72 -6.08
CA TYR A 78 -22.16 -7.67 -7.54
C TYR A 78 -22.68 -8.95 -8.22
N THR A 79 -22.34 -10.11 -7.66
CA THR A 79 -22.56 -11.42 -8.28
C THR A 79 -23.91 -12.08 -7.97
N GLN A 80 -24.68 -11.57 -7.01
CA GLN A 80 -26.01 -12.08 -6.67
C GLN A 80 -27.12 -11.17 -7.20
N PRO A 81 -27.90 -11.58 -8.22
CA PRO A 81 -29.24 -11.06 -8.42
C PRO A 81 -30.17 -11.77 -7.42
N GLU A 82 -30.65 -11.03 -6.42
CA GLU A 82 -31.51 -11.46 -5.29
C GLU A 82 -32.30 -12.79 -5.45
N LYS A 83 -31.95 -13.79 -4.63
CA LYS A 83 -32.95 -14.65 -3.96
C LYS A 83 -33.05 -14.15 -2.52
N SER A 84 -34.03 -13.30 -2.23
CA SER A 84 -34.23 -12.75 -0.89
C SER A 84 -35.05 -13.69 -0.01
N ASP A 85 -34.41 -14.28 1.00
CA ASP A 85 -35.05 -14.47 2.30
C ASP A 85 -34.34 -13.52 3.28
N GLY A 86 -35.06 -12.49 3.73
CA GLY A 86 -34.79 -11.77 4.97
C GLY A 86 -33.50 -10.95 5.11
N VAL A 87 -33.70 -9.63 5.06
CA VAL A 87 -32.97 -8.58 5.81
C VAL A 87 -31.78 -7.88 5.10
N PHE A 88 -31.96 -6.56 4.94
CA PHE A 88 -31.07 -5.46 4.53
C PHE A 88 -30.77 -5.28 3.02
N HIS A 89 -31.48 -4.31 2.40
CA HIS A 89 -31.09 -3.67 1.14
C HIS A 89 -30.87 -2.17 1.35
N HIS A 90 -29.67 -1.71 0.93
CA HIS A 90 -29.26 -0.31 0.95
C HIS A 90 -29.79 0.42 -0.32
N PRO A 91 -30.47 1.58 -0.20
CA PRO A 91 -31.30 2.13 -1.28
C PRO A 91 -30.62 3.27 -2.07
N TRP A 92 -29.52 3.02 -2.79
CA TRP A 92 -28.90 4.08 -3.63
C TRP A 92 -28.61 3.69 -5.09
N LEU A 93 -28.69 2.42 -5.48
CA LEU A 93 -28.24 1.98 -6.81
C LEU A 93 -29.33 1.77 -7.89
N GLN A 94 -30.59 2.13 -7.64
CA GLN A 94 -31.65 2.04 -8.67
C GLN A 94 -32.39 3.34 -9.01
N CYS A 95 -32.01 4.50 -8.45
CA CYS A 95 -32.73 5.76 -8.71
C CYS A 95 -32.40 6.44 -10.05
N VAL A 96 -31.55 5.88 -10.92
CA VAL A 96 -31.07 6.58 -12.14
C VAL A 96 -31.51 5.92 -13.46
N ARG A 97 -32.25 4.80 -13.44
CA ARG A 97 -32.66 4.13 -14.71
C ARG A 97 -34.16 3.90 -14.92
N ALA A 98 -35.06 4.34 -14.03
CA ALA A 98 -36.48 3.99 -14.12
C ALA A 98 -37.46 5.18 -14.13
N PHE A 99 -37.01 6.43 -14.28
CA PHE A 99 -37.92 7.58 -14.20
C PHE A 99 -38.58 8.01 -15.52
N ASP A 100 -38.25 7.39 -16.67
CA ASP A 100 -38.69 7.93 -17.99
C ASP A 100 -39.72 7.10 -18.79
N LEU A 101 -40.15 5.92 -18.35
CA LEU A 101 -41.03 5.05 -19.18
C LEU A 101 -42.21 4.38 -18.45
N GLY A 102 -42.45 4.65 -17.16
CA GLY A 102 -43.38 3.87 -16.33
C GLY A 102 -44.80 4.44 -16.14
N MET A 103 -45.01 5.76 -16.24
CA MET A 103 -46.28 6.38 -15.80
C MET A 103 -47.45 6.17 -16.77
N GLY A 104 -47.18 5.99 -18.07
CA GLY A 104 -48.23 5.81 -19.08
C GLY A 104 -48.89 4.42 -19.07
N LYS A 105 -48.19 3.39 -18.59
CA LYS A 105 -48.72 2.00 -18.53
C LYS A 105 -49.46 1.70 -17.22
N PHE A 106 -49.13 2.40 -16.13
CA PHE A 106 -49.74 2.24 -14.83
C PHE A 106 -51.20 2.72 -14.79
N VAL A 107 -51.51 3.80 -15.50
CA VAL A 107 -52.89 4.36 -15.58
C VAL A 107 -53.83 3.44 -16.36
N ASN A 108 -53.35 2.77 -17.42
CA ASN A 108 -54.16 1.84 -18.20
C ASN A 108 -54.41 0.50 -17.47
N TRP A 109 -53.50 0.09 -16.59
CA TRP A 109 -53.67 -1.13 -15.79
C TRP A 109 -54.72 -0.97 -14.67
N LEU A 110 -54.87 0.24 -14.12
CA LEU A 110 -55.82 0.54 -13.05
C LEU A 110 -57.30 0.43 -13.46
N GLN A 111 -57.62 0.35 -14.75
CA GLN A 111 -58.99 0.24 -15.24
C GLN A 111 -59.50 -1.21 -15.35
N GLU A 112 -58.68 -2.24 -15.18
CA GLU A 112 -59.06 -3.64 -15.49
C GLU A 112 -59.14 -4.63 -14.32
N VAL A 113 -58.90 -4.24 -13.05
CA VAL A 113 -58.82 -5.22 -11.96
C VAL A 113 -60.12 -5.34 -11.15
N ALA A 114 -60.78 -6.49 -11.29
CA ALA A 114 -61.98 -6.88 -10.54
C ALA A 114 -61.73 -7.05 -9.02
N ILE A 115 -62.73 -6.66 -8.23
CA ILE A 115 -62.77 -6.47 -6.76
C ILE A 115 -62.27 -7.67 -5.92
N VAL A 116 -62.19 -8.89 -6.48
CA VAL A 116 -61.80 -10.09 -5.73
C VAL A 116 -60.28 -10.25 -5.57
N ARG A 117 -59.45 -9.52 -6.34
CA ARG A 117 -57.99 -9.46 -6.12
C ARG A 117 -57.55 -8.38 -5.11
N PHE A 118 -58.48 -7.60 -4.58
CA PHE A 118 -58.18 -6.42 -3.78
C PHE A 118 -57.64 -6.77 -2.37
N ALA A 119 -58.04 -7.90 -1.78
CA ALA A 119 -57.66 -8.26 -0.41
C ALA A 119 -56.20 -8.74 -0.25
N ILE A 120 -55.64 -9.43 -1.25
CA ILE A 120 -54.25 -9.88 -1.25
C ILE A 120 -53.30 -8.72 -1.62
N VAL A 121 -53.72 -7.89 -2.58
CA VAL A 121 -52.99 -6.68 -2.97
C VAL A 121 -52.92 -5.66 -1.84
N ILE A 122 -53.93 -5.55 -0.97
CA ILE A 122 -53.84 -4.64 0.20
C ILE A 122 -52.74 -5.07 1.17
N GLY A 123 -52.51 -6.37 1.40
CA GLY A 123 -51.46 -6.86 2.30
C GLY A 123 -50.05 -6.54 1.80
N GLU A 124 -49.79 -6.82 0.52
CA GLU A 124 -48.52 -6.49 -0.11
C GLU A 124 -48.35 -4.97 -0.34
N ALA A 125 -49.44 -4.26 -0.68
CA ALA A 125 -49.42 -2.81 -0.83
C ALA A 125 -49.25 -2.07 0.50
N THR A 126 -49.75 -2.60 1.62
CA THR A 126 -49.53 -2.03 2.96
C THR A 126 -48.11 -2.25 3.45
N LEU A 127 -47.51 -3.41 3.14
CA LEU A 127 -46.09 -3.66 3.40
C LEU A 127 -45.20 -2.77 2.51
N LEU A 128 -45.53 -2.64 1.23
CA LEU A 128 -44.87 -1.74 0.28
C LEU A 128 -45.06 -0.27 0.67
N LEU A 129 -46.23 0.15 1.14
CA LEU A 129 -46.50 1.50 1.66
C LEU A 129 -45.75 1.75 2.96
N ALA A 130 -45.65 0.77 3.86
CA ALA A 130 -44.87 0.88 5.10
C ALA A 130 -43.36 0.94 4.79
N MET A 131 -42.87 0.16 3.83
CA MET A 131 -41.50 0.27 3.31
C MET A 131 -41.29 1.60 2.62
N LEU A 132 -42.20 2.05 1.76
CA LEU A 132 -42.14 3.34 1.07
C LEU A 132 -42.11 4.48 2.09
N SER A 133 -42.98 4.47 3.10
CA SER A 133 -43.00 5.43 4.23
C SER A 133 -41.67 5.38 4.98
N PHE A 134 -41.16 4.19 5.30
CA PHE A 134 -39.88 4.01 5.97
C PHE A 134 -38.71 4.59 5.15
N PHE A 135 -38.72 4.43 3.83
CA PHE A 135 -37.68 4.94 2.92
C PHE A 135 -37.85 6.43 2.58
N THR A 136 -39.07 6.97 2.52
CA THR A 136 -39.30 8.42 2.35
C THR A 136 -39.02 9.19 3.63
N GLU A 137 -39.26 8.58 4.79
CA GLU A 137 -38.97 9.16 6.10
C GLU A 137 -37.54 8.89 6.56
N ALA A 138 -36.79 7.95 5.96
CA ALA A 138 -35.40 7.67 6.37
C ALA A 138 -34.47 8.90 6.22
N PRO A 139 -34.48 9.65 5.09
CA PRO A 139 -33.75 10.91 4.98
C PRO A 139 -34.23 11.97 5.98
N GLN A 140 -35.54 12.02 6.26
CA GLN A 140 -36.10 12.93 7.25
C GLN A 140 -35.67 12.57 8.68
N ARG A 141 -35.63 11.28 9.04
CA ARG A 141 -35.15 10.77 10.33
C ARG A 141 -33.65 10.96 10.50
N GLN A 142 -32.87 10.78 9.43
CA GLN A 142 -31.46 11.11 9.42
C GLN A 142 -31.25 12.61 9.64
N GLN A 143 -31.96 13.47 8.90
CA GLN A 143 -31.86 14.91 9.07
C GLN A 143 -32.36 15.36 10.46
N GLN A 144 -33.39 14.71 11.00
CA GLN A 144 -33.89 14.96 12.33
C GLN A 144 -32.87 14.55 13.40
N ALA A 145 -32.24 13.38 13.28
CA ALA A 145 -31.17 12.94 14.18
C ALA A 145 -29.95 13.87 14.13
N ILE A 146 -29.61 14.40 12.94
CA ILE A 146 -28.56 15.41 12.77
C ILE A 146 -28.96 16.71 13.48
N ASN A 147 -30.18 17.20 13.26
CA ASN A 147 -30.68 18.43 13.87
C ASN A 147 -30.74 18.30 15.41
N GLU A 148 -31.22 17.16 15.92
CA GLU A 148 -31.25 16.85 17.35
C GLU A 148 -29.85 16.79 17.95
N ALA A 149 -28.91 16.11 17.28
CA ALA A 149 -27.52 16.05 17.71
C ALA A 149 -26.86 17.46 17.73
N GLN A 150 -27.08 18.27 16.70
CA GLN A 150 -26.60 19.65 16.65
C GLN A 150 -27.20 20.51 17.77
N GLU A 151 -28.49 20.34 18.06
CA GLU A 151 -29.17 21.08 19.13
C GLU A 151 -28.69 20.66 20.51
N ILE A 152 -28.44 19.36 20.74
CA ILE A 152 -27.82 18.86 21.98
C ILE A 152 -26.44 19.47 22.19
N ILE A 153 -25.64 19.59 21.12
CA ILE A 153 -24.31 20.23 21.19
C ILE A 153 -24.45 21.72 21.50
N ARG A 154 -25.37 22.43 20.85
CA ARG A 154 -25.57 23.88 21.01
C ARG A 154 -26.11 24.26 22.40
N THR A 155 -27.06 23.51 22.92
CA THR A 155 -27.75 23.83 24.19
C THR A 155 -26.95 23.46 25.43
N ARG A 156 -25.93 22.60 25.31
CA ARG A 156 -25.12 22.10 26.43
C ARG A 156 -23.66 22.58 26.41
N ILE A 157 -23.41 23.71 25.74
CA ILE A 157 -22.12 24.41 25.75
C ILE A 157 -21.78 24.82 27.19
N GLY A 158 -20.67 24.33 27.74
CA GLY A 158 -20.18 24.67 29.08
C GLY A 158 -20.39 23.60 30.16
N GLN A 159 -21.18 22.55 29.91
CA GLN A 159 -21.25 21.40 30.82
C GLN A 159 -20.00 20.53 30.68
N LYS A 160 -19.29 20.29 31.79
CA LYS A 160 -18.05 19.50 31.83
C LYS A 160 -18.30 18.02 31.47
N TYR A 161 -19.49 17.49 31.77
CA TYR A 161 -19.90 16.12 31.45
C TYR A 161 -21.31 16.12 30.86
N SER A 162 -21.49 15.53 29.68
CA SER A 162 -22.80 15.31 29.05
C SER A 162 -22.73 14.11 28.12
N GLN A 163 -23.19 12.94 28.58
CA GLN A 163 -23.30 11.72 27.77
C GLN A 163 -24.02 11.98 26.43
N ALA A 164 -25.09 12.77 26.46
CA ALA A 164 -25.82 13.19 25.27
C ALA A 164 -24.96 13.97 24.25
N ARG A 165 -23.94 14.72 24.69
CA ARG A 165 -23.03 15.43 23.76
C ARG A 165 -22.05 14.46 23.11
N ILE A 166 -21.63 13.42 23.82
CA ILE A 166 -20.79 12.35 23.29
C ILE A 166 -21.58 11.59 22.23
N GLU A 167 -22.80 11.15 22.57
CA GLU A 167 -23.72 10.47 21.65
C GLU A 167 -24.06 11.34 20.43
N ALA A 168 -24.28 12.64 20.62
CA ALA A 168 -24.50 13.57 19.52
C ALA A 168 -23.29 13.67 18.57
N ILE A 169 -22.06 13.78 19.11
CA ILE A 169 -20.84 13.81 18.29
C ILE A 169 -20.66 12.48 17.54
N MET A 170 -20.87 11.34 18.21
CA MET A 170 -20.81 10.01 17.60
C MET A 170 -21.86 9.85 16.48
N ASN A 171 -23.09 10.32 16.71
CA ASN A 171 -24.15 10.28 15.70
C ASN A 171 -23.80 11.15 14.48
N LEU A 172 -23.30 12.36 14.69
CA LEU A 172 -22.87 13.24 13.60
C LEU A 172 -21.70 12.65 12.81
N ASN A 173 -20.75 12.02 13.51
CA ASN A 173 -19.67 11.28 12.89
C ASN A 173 -20.19 10.08 12.08
N ALA A 174 -21.15 9.32 12.60
CA ALA A 174 -21.77 8.19 11.90
C ALA A 174 -22.50 8.62 10.62
N TYR A 175 -23.03 9.85 10.57
CA TYR A 175 -23.66 10.43 9.38
C TYR A 175 -22.72 11.26 8.52
N CYS A 176 -21.42 11.29 8.84
CA CYS A 176 -20.42 12.06 8.11
C CYS A 176 -20.70 13.54 7.95
N VAL A 177 -21.34 14.09 8.96
CA VAL A 177 -21.54 15.52 9.09
C VAL A 177 -20.23 16.14 9.55
N SER A 178 -19.80 17.19 8.84
CA SER A 178 -18.62 17.95 9.25
C SER A 178 -18.80 18.48 10.67
N LEU A 179 -17.80 18.24 11.52
CA LEU A 179 -17.75 18.76 12.88
C LEU A 179 -17.19 20.19 12.96
N SER A 180 -16.90 20.82 11.80
CA SER A 180 -16.39 22.19 11.73
C SER A 180 -17.36 23.17 12.41
N GLY A 181 -16.84 24.09 13.22
CA GLY A 181 -17.60 25.09 13.96
C GLY A 181 -18.28 24.57 15.23
N MET A 182 -18.21 23.26 15.52
CA MET A 182 -18.80 22.70 16.74
C MET A 182 -17.91 22.96 17.97
N SER A 183 -18.51 23.01 19.15
CA SER A 183 -17.79 23.28 20.40
C SER A 183 -18.13 22.25 21.49
N ALA A 184 -17.10 21.54 21.94
CA ALA A 184 -17.18 20.58 23.03
C ALA A 184 -15.95 20.63 23.98
N PRO A 185 -15.60 21.80 24.55
CA PRO A 185 -14.47 21.90 25.48
C PRO A 185 -14.69 21.06 26.74
N LYS A 186 -13.60 20.55 27.31
CA LYS A 186 -13.56 19.75 28.57
C LYS A 186 -14.39 18.47 28.55
N ALA A 187 -14.83 18.01 27.38
CA ALA A 187 -15.62 16.79 27.25
C ALA A 187 -14.78 15.55 27.63
N ALA A 188 -15.38 14.60 28.36
CA ALA A 188 -14.78 13.30 28.62
C ALA A 188 -15.10 12.35 27.46
N LEU A 189 -14.14 12.17 26.56
CA LEU A 189 -14.21 11.43 25.29
C LEU A 189 -13.11 10.36 25.23
N ALA A 190 -12.66 9.86 26.38
CA ALA A 190 -11.62 8.84 26.43
C ALA A 190 -12.09 7.57 25.66
N GLY A 191 -11.22 7.05 24.80
CA GLY A 191 -11.50 5.89 23.96
C GLY A 191 -12.55 6.12 22.87
N ILE A 192 -12.96 7.37 22.59
CA ILE A 192 -13.94 7.64 21.53
C ILE A 192 -13.42 7.16 20.18
N GLU A 193 -14.32 6.62 19.37
CA GLU A 193 -14.07 6.29 17.97
C GLU A 193 -14.70 7.37 17.08
N LEU A 194 -13.86 8.17 16.40
CA LEU A 194 -14.29 9.08 15.35
C LEU A 194 -13.72 8.56 14.02
N ASN A 195 -14.51 7.70 13.40
CA ASN A 195 -14.11 6.87 12.26
C ASN A 195 -14.16 7.61 10.92
N LYS A 196 -13.53 6.98 9.91
CA LYS A 196 -13.56 7.35 8.49
C LYS A 196 -14.98 7.69 8.04
N CYS A 197 -15.13 8.95 7.71
CA CYS A 197 -16.14 9.33 6.74
C CYS A 197 -15.49 9.24 5.38
N ASP A 198 -15.90 8.23 4.60
CA ASP A 198 -15.44 8.01 3.23
C ASP A 198 -15.67 9.27 2.40
N ARG A 199 -14.73 10.19 2.49
CA ARG A 199 -14.53 11.22 1.48
C ARG A 199 -13.76 10.50 0.39
N PHE A 200 -14.39 10.43 -0.78
CA PHE A 200 -13.69 10.25 -2.04
C PHE A 200 -12.35 10.98 -1.97
N GLN A 201 -11.27 10.22 -2.10
CA GLN A 201 -9.90 10.70 -1.99
C GLN A 201 -9.63 11.72 -3.10
N PHE A 202 -9.93 13.00 -2.87
CA PHE A 202 -9.37 14.07 -3.67
C PHE A 202 -7.88 14.16 -3.32
N SER A 203 -7.04 13.80 -4.29
CA SER A 203 -5.59 13.88 -4.17
C SER A 203 -5.14 15.23 -3.59
N HIS A 204 -4.12 15.18 -2.73
CA HIS A 204 -3.45 16.33 -2.09
C HIS A 204 -3.05 17.47 -3.05
N LYS A 205 -3.04 17.25 -4.37
CA LYS A 205 -2.73 18.27 -5.39
C LYS A 205 -3.79 19.36 -5.52
N ALA A 206 -5.06 19.10 -5.18
CA ALA A 206 -6.14 20.08 -5.34
C ALA A 206 -6.06 21.23 -4.30
N PHE A 207 -5.54 20.94 -3.10
CA PHE A 207 -5.43 21.94 -2.01
C PHE A 207 -4.11 22.70 -1.98
N ALA A 208 -3.08 22.24 -2.70
CA ALA A 208 -1.77 22.89 -2.75
C ALA A 208 -1.75 24.24 -3.50
N GLN A 209 -2.83 24.59 -4.22
CA GLN A 209 -2.90 25.77 -5.08
C GLN A 209 -3.75 26.92 -4.51
N TRP A 210 -4.34 26.77 -3.32
CA TRP A 210 -5.22 27.80 -2.77
C TRP A 210 -4.46 28.77 -1.86
N PRO A 211 -4.61 30.10 -2.04
CA PRO A 211 -3.94 31.08 -1.21
C PRO A 211 -4.48 31.06 0.24
N PRO A 212 -3.64 31.24 1.28
CA PRO A 212 -3.99 31.02 2.69
C PRO A 212 -4.97 32.04 3.31
N GLN A 213 -5.62 32.87 2.50
CA GLN A 213 -6.27 34.11 2.95
C GLN A 213 -7.80 34.03 2.96
N PHE A 214 -8.39 32.91 2.51
CA PHE A 214 -9.85 32.82 2.25
C PHE A 214 -10.60 31.72 3.01
N PHE A 215 -9.98 31.04 3.95
CA PHE A 215 -10.71 30.11 4.82
C PHE A 215 -10.34 30.27 6.29
N THR A 216 -11.13 31.05 7.02
CA THR A 216 -11.39 30.72 8.42
C THR A 216 -12.35 29.53 8.46
N TYR A 217 -11.84 28.32 8.18
CA TYR A 217 -12.52 27.10 8.64
C TYR A 217 -12.37 27.09 10.16
N GLU A 218 -13.42 27.43 10.90
CA GLU A 218 -13.43 27.16 12.33
C GLU A 218 -13.48 25.63 12.49
N GLY A 219 -12.37 25.00 12.87
CA GLY A 219 -12.38 23.59 13.23
C GLY A 219 -13.14 23.36 14.53
N ILE A 220 -13.43 22.09 14.86
CA ILE A 220 -14.10 21.76 16.12
C ILE A 220 -13.29 22.26 17.32
N ASN A 221 -13.94 22.84 18.32
CA ASN A 221 -13.33 23.20 19.58
C ASN A 221 -13.46 22.06 20.60
N LEU A 222 -12.38 21.32 20.81
CA LEU A 222 -12.21 20.24 21.79
C LEU A 222 -11.18 20.62 22.87
N SER A 223 -11.00 21.92 23.14
CA SER A 223 -10.02 22.38 24.12
C SER A 223 -10.25 21.75 25.50
N HIS A 224 -9.17 21.28 26.11
CA HIS A 224 -9.17 20.55 27.38
C HIS A 224 -10.04 19.28 27.43
N ALA A 225 -10.49 18.76 26.28
CA ALA A 225 -11.19 17.48 26.23
C ALA A 225 -10.26 16.33 26.64
N ASP A 226 -10.81 15.30 27.25
CA ASP A 226 -10.13 14.05 27.51
C ASP A 226 -10.41 13.09 26.37
N LEU A 227 -9.42 12.83 25.52
CA LEU A 227 -9.43 11.97 24.34
C LEU A 227 -8.37 10.85 24.49
N ALA A 228 -8.01 10.49 25.73
CA ALA A 228 -7.03 9.45 25.99
C ALA A 228 -7.44 8.14 25.32
N GLY A 229 -6.53 7.52 24.56
CA GLY A 229 -6.77 6.29 23.82
C GLY A 229 -7.83 6.37 22.73
N ALA A 230 -8.29 7.58 22.35
CA ALA A 230 -9.27 7.74 21.29
C ALA A 230 -8.76 7.18 19.95
N ASN A 231 -9.65 6.57 19.17
CA ASN A 231 -9.40 6.20 17.79
C ASN A 231 -9.92 7.30 16.86
N LEU A 232 -9.00 8.06 16.30
CA LEU A 232 -9.18 9.22 15.43
C LEU A 232 -8.49 9.01 14.08
N GLU A 233 -8.26 7.75 13.70
CA GLU A 233 -7.62 7.35 12.45
C GLU A 233 -8.31 7.97 11.24
N GLU A 234 -7.53 8.63 10.39
CA GLU A 234 -7.97 9.33 9.16
C GLU A 234 -9.05 10.41 9.37
N SER A 235 -9.30 10.83 10.61
CA SER A 235 -10.27 11.87 10.93
C SER A 235 -9.85 13.24 10.38
N ASN A 236 -10.84 14.09 10.05
CA ASN A 236 -10.58 15.47 9.63
C ASN A 236 -10.75 16.44 10.82
N LEU A 237 -9.63 16.86 11.39
CA LEU A 237 -9.51 17.80 12.51
C LEU A 237 -8.76 19.09 12.09
N ALA A 238 -8.79 19.43 10.80
CA ALA A 238 -8.14 20.64 10.29
C ALA A 238 -8.69 21.89 11.00
N GLY A 239 -7.80 22.75 11.48
CA GLY A 239 -8.14 23.96 12.23
C GLY A 239 -8.78 23.71 13.60
N ALA A 240 -8.86 22.46 14.09
CA ALA A 240 -9.48 22.16 15.37
C ALA A 240 -8.74 22.84 16.53
N ASN A 241 -9.48 23.30 17.54
CA ASN A 241 -8.90 23.78 18.79
C ASN A 241 -8.88 22.64 19.80
N LEU A 242 -7.71 22.03 19.99
CA LEU A 242 -7.40 20.95 20.93
C LEU A 242 -6.45 21.44 22.06
N ALA A 243 -6.41 22.76 22.32
CA ALA A 243 -5.52 23.32 23.32
C ALA A 243 -5.76 22.67 24.69
N GLY A 244 -4.69 22.18 25.31
CA GLY A 244 -4.71 21.50 26.61
C GLY A 244 -5.51 20.20 26.65
N ALA A 245 -5.89 19.61 25.51
CA ALA A 245 -6.58 18.32 25.46
C ALA A 245 -5.65 17.17 25.87
N ASN A 246 -6.24 16.10 26.41
CA ASN A 246 -5.52 14.87 26.72
C ASN A 246 -5.74 13.85 25.60
N LEU A 247 -4.74 13.63 24.76
CA LEU A 247 -4.70 12.67 23.64
C LEU A 247 -3.68 11.55 23.90
N GLU A 248 -3.38 11.26 25.18
CA GLU A 248 -2.42 10.22 25.56
C GLU A 248 -2.79 8.88 24.93
N GLY A 249 -1.86 8.28 24.19
CA GLY A 249 -2.06 7.00 23.51
C GLY A 249 -3.13 7.00 22.40
N ALA A 250 -3.65 8.15 21.97
CA ALA A 250 -4.66 8.21 20.91
C ALA A 250 -4.09 7.71 19.56
N ASN A 251 -4.93 7.05 18.77
CA ASN A 251 -4.62 6.68 17.39
C ASN A 251 -5.09 7.78 16.44
N LEU A 252 -4.17 8.52 15.84
CA LEU A 252 -4.39 9.59 14.88
C LEU A 252 -3.79 9.23 13.50
N GLU A 253 -3.48 7.97 13.22
CA GLU A 253 -2.86 7.56 11.96
C GLU A 253 -3.62 8.11 10.75
N GLY A 254 -2.91 8.81 9.85
CA GLY A 254 -3.51 9.42 8.65
C GLY A 254 -4.44 10.62 8.87
N ALA A 255 -4.67 11.06 10.12
CA ALA A 255 -5.58 12.17 10.40
C ALA A 255 -5.09 13.51 9.81
N ASN A 256 -6.04 14.37 9.43
CA ASN A 256 -5.76 15.72 8.97
C ASN A 256 -5.92 16.73 10.11
N LEU A 257 -4.80 17.27 10.61
CA LEU A 257 -4.69 18.24 11.70
C LEU A 257 -4.06 19.57 11.22
N ALA A 258 -4.12 19.85 9.92
CA ALA A 258 -3.53 21.06 9.35
C ALA A 258 -4.08 22.32 10.04
N GLY A 259 -3.17 23.17 10.53
CA GLY A 259 -3.51 24.40 11.25
C GLY A 259 -4.21 24.23 12.59
N ALA A 260 -4.33 23.00 13.13
CA ALA A 260 -4.96 22.79 14.43
C ALA A 260 -4.15 23.42 15.58
N ASN A 261 -4.85 23.83 16.65
CA ASN A 261 -4.24 24.32 17.87
C ASN A 261 -4.15 23.21 18.91
N LEU A 262 -2.95 22.71 19.18
CA LEU A 262 -2.62 21.66 20.16
C LEU A 262 -1.71 22.21 21.28
N GLU A 263 -1.76 23.53 21.52
CA GLU A 263 -0.97 24.17 22.57
C GLU A 263 -1.21 23.51 23.93
N GLY A 264 -0.14 23.06 24.58
CA GLY A 264 -0.19 22.40 25.89
C GLY A 264 -0.94 21.07 25.93
N ALA A 265 -1.30 20.49 24.79
CA ALA A 265 -1.97 19.19 24.75
C ALA A 265 -1.02 18.04 25.16
N ASN A 266 -1.58 16.99 25.77
CA ASN A 266 -0.85 15.76 26.09
C ASN A 266 -1.07 14.71 25.00
N LEU A 267 -0.08 14.45 24.15
CA LEU A 267 -0.08 13.38 23.15
C LEU A 267 0.99 12.31 23.43
N ALA A 268 1.37 12.11 24.70
CA ALA A 268 2.35 11.10 25.05
C ALA A 268 1.93 9.72 24.51
N GLY A 269 2.84 9.05 23.80
CA GLY A 269 2.58 7.74 23.18
C GLY A 269 1.55 7.70 22.05
N ALA A 270 1.03 8.84 21.57
CA ALA A 270 0.05 8.86 20.49
C ALA A 270 0.63 8.37 19.15
N ASN A 271 -0.19 7.69 18.35
CA ASN A 271 0.15 7.29 16.98
C ASN A 271 -0.27 8.38 15.99
N LEU A 272 0.69 9.16 15.48
CA LEU A 272 0.52 10.25 14.52
C LEU A 272 1.12 9.89 13.15
N GLN A 273 1.28 8.60 12.83
CA GLN A 273 1.87 8.17 11.57
C GLN A 273 1.09 8.72 10.38
N ARG A 274 1.79 9.23 9.36
CA ARG A 274 1.20 9.75 8.10
C ARG A 274 0.20 10.90 8.29
N THR A 275 0.20 11.57 9.44
CA THR A 275 -0.70 12.70 9.71
C THR A 275 -0.32 13.95 8.92
N ASN A 276 -1.33 14.73 8.52
CA ASN A 276 -1.11 16.07 8.02
C ASN A 276 -1.13 17.07 9.18
N LEU A 277 0.05 17.51 9.62
CA LEU A 277 0.27 18.45 10.73
C LEU A 277 0.80 19.81 10.22
N GLN A 278 0.54 20.14 8.96
CA GLN A 278 1.06 21.37 8.37
C GLN A 278 0.54 22.60 9.13
N GLY A 279 1.44 23.45 9.60
CA GLY A 279 1.10 24.68 10.33
C GLY A 279 0.46 24.46 11.70
N VAL A 280 0.48 23.24 12.25
CA VAL A 280 -0.08 22.94 13.57
C VAL A 280 0.63 23.73 14.68
N ASN A 281 -0.11 24.14 15.72
CA ASN A 281 0.47 24.75 16.90
C ASN A 281 0.65 23.71 18.02
N PHE A 282 1.87 23.24 18.23
CA PHE A 282 2.27 22.35 19.33
C PHE A 282 2.97 23.09 20.48
N HIS A 283 2.84 24.43 20.58
CA HIS A 283 3.53 25.18 21.62
C HIS A 283 3.34 24.51 23.00
N ILE A 284 4.44 24.23 23.70
CA ILE A 284 4.47 23.56 25.02
C ILE A 284 3.70 22.22 25.12
N ALA A 285 3.40 21.55 24.00
CA ALA A 285 2.74 20.25 24.00
C ALA A 285 3.67 19.12 24.46
N HIS A 286 3.09 18.03 24.93
CA HIS A 286 3.79 16.83 25.40
C HIS A 286 3.61 15.72 24.38
N LEU A 287 4.67 15.31 23.67
CA LEU A 287 4.67 14.26 22.64
C LEU A 287 5.72 13.17 22.95
N GLN A 288 6.01 12.91 24.22
CA GLN A 288 7.00 11.91 24.59
C GLN A 288 6.59 10.54 24.03
N ARG A 289 7.52 9.85 23.38
CA ARG A 289 7.29 8.53 22.74
C ARG A 289 6.17 8.50 21.68
N ALA A 290 5.69 9.65 21.21
CA ALA A 290 4.72 9.69 20.13
C ALA A 290 5.37 9.21 18.81
N ASN A 291 4.57 8.61 17.93
CA ASN A 291 5.03 8.14 16.62
C ASN A 291 4.51 9.04 15.51
N LEU A 292 5.32 9.99 15.04
CA LEU A 292 5.04 10.91 13.95
C LEU A 292 5.64 10.44 12.60
N SER A 293 5.95 9.14 12.43
CA SER A 293 6.63 8.69 11.20
C SER A 293 5.84 9.07 9.94
N ARG A 294 6.52 9.63 8.94
CA ARG A 294 5.94 10.14 7.67
C ARG A 294 4.90 11.27 7.84
N ALA A 295 4.82 11.92 9.01
CA ALA A 295 3.94 13.07 9.19
C ALA A 295 4.46 14.33 8.49
N ASN A 296 3.54 15.16 8.00
CA ASN A 296 3.84 16.46 7.44
C ASN A 296 3.76 17.55 8.51
N LEU A 297 4.90 17.98 9.05
CA LEU A 297 5.05 19.04 10.07
C LEU A 297 5.54 20.37 9.46
N ASN A 298 5.34 20.59 8.16
CA ASN A 298 5.81 21.81 7.51
C ASN A 298 5.17 23.05 8.13
N ARG A 299 5.99 24.06 8.44
CA ARG A 299 5.57 25.31 9.12
C ARG A 299 4.93 25.10 10.50
N ALA A 300 5.06 23.92 11.12
CA ALA A 300 4.54 23.67 12.46
C ALA A 300 5.24 24.54 13.51
N ASN A 301 4.50 24.97 14.53
CA ASN A 301 5.05 25.63 15.72
C ASN A 301 5.29 24.61 16.83
N LEU A 302 6.52 24.14 16.97
CA LEU A 302 6.97 23.18 17.99
C LEU A 302 7.69 23.87 19.16
N LEU A 303 7.54 25.18 19.32
CA LEU A 303 8.16 25.99 20.37
C LEU A 303 8.03 25.34 21.77
N LYS A 304 9.15 24.95 22.38
CA LYS A 304 9.23 24.31 23.72
C LYS A 304 8.42 22.99 23.86
N THR A 305 8.15 22.31 22.76
CA THR A 305 7.47 21.00 22.77
C THR A 305 8.40 19.93 23.35
N ASP A 306 7.84 18.96 24.07
CA ASP A 306 8.59 17.78 24.52
C ASP A 306 8.37 16.58 23.60
N LEU A 307 9.36 16.26 22.77
CA LEU A 307 9.41 15.12 21.85
C LEU A 307 10.44 14.07 22.31
N THR A 308 10.70 13.97 23.62
CA THR A 308 11.63 12.98 24.17
C THR A 308 11.23 11.56 23.75
N ASP A 309 12.18 10.79 23.22
CA ASP A 309 11.98 9.42 22.72
C ASP A 309 10.92 9.29 21.60
N ALA A 310 10.49 10.38 20.98
CA ALA A 310 9.51 10.35 19.88
C ALA A 310 10.14 9.82 18.58
N THR A 311 9.32 9.20 17.73
CA THR A 311 9.73 8.72 16.40
C THR A 311 9.22 9.66 15.33
N LEU A 312 10.11 10.31 14.59
CA LEU A 312 9.84 11.29 13.54
C LEU A 312 10.51 10.88 12.21
N LEU A 313 10.63 9.58 11.99
CA LEU A 313 11.22 9.00 10.78
C LEU A 313 10.50 9.52 9.54
N TRP A 314 11.24 9.96 8.53
CA TRP A 314 10.67 10.42 7.24
C TRP A 314 9.73 11.64 7.33
N THR A 315 9.75 12.39 8.43
CA THR A 315 8.91 13.59 8.58
C THR A 315 9.39 14.75 7.72
N THR A 316 8.46 15.62 7.32
CA THR A 316 8.80 16.91 6.73
C THR A 316 8.61 18.02 7.76
N LEU A 317 9.67 18.79 8.05
CA LEU A 317 9.74 19.85 9.06
C LEU A 317 10.15 21.18 8.43
N GLN A 318 9.83 21.37 7.14
CA GLN A 318 10.31 22.51 6.38
C GLN A 318 9.72 23.80 6.94
N ASN A 319 10.57 24.77 7.25
CA ASN A 319 10.21 26.04 7.90
C ASN A 319 9.47 25.88 9.25
N ALA A 320 9.60 24.73 9.93
CA ALA A 320 9.03 24.55 11.27
C ALA A 320 9.81 25.33 12.33
N ASN A 321 9.13 25.83 13.36
CA ASN A 321 9.74 26.47 14.52
C ASN A 321 9.99 25.43 15.61
N LEU A 322 11.24 25.01 15.79
CA LEU A 322 11.67 24.09 16.85
C LEU A 322 12.44 24.80 17.98
N TYR A 323 12.27 26.11 18.17
CA TYR A 323 12.98 26.85 19.22
C TYR A 323 12.77 26.20 20.60
N ARG A 324 13.87 25.87 21.29
CA ARG A 324 13.87 25.20 22.61
C ARG A 324 13.04 23.89 22.69
N THR A 325 12.80 23.22 21.58
CA THR A 325 12.16 21.89 21.57
C THR A 325 13.06 20.87 22.24
N ASN A 326 12.49 19.98 23.03
CA ASN A 326 13.22 18.83 23.57
C ASN A 326 13.06 17.62 22.64
N LEU A 327 14.12 17.27 21.91
CA LEU A 327 14.19 16.13 20.97
C LEU A 327 15.14 15.04 21.51
N THR A 328 15.34 14.99 22.84
CA THR A 328 16.26 14.01 23.46
C THR A 328 15.92 12.59 23.03
N ARG A 329 16.88 11.88 22.46
CA ARG A 329 16.76 10.51 21.93
C ARG A 329 15.66 10.31 20.88
N ALA A 330 15.13 11.38 20.30
CA ALA A 330 14.14 11.28 19.22
C ALA A 330 14.77 10.69 17.95
N ASN A 331 14.00 9.89 17.20
CA ASN A 331 14.44 9.35 15.92
C ASN A 331 13.95 10.23 14.77
N LEU A 332 14.81 11.11 14.27
CA LEU A 332 14.60 12.04 13.17
C LEU A 332 15.30 11.57 11.87
N SER A 333 15.62 10.28 11.76
CA SER A 333 16.31 9.77 10.58
C SER A 333 15.46 10.03 9.32
N ARG A 334 16.10 10.50 8.25
CA ARG A 334 15.47 10.92 6.98
C ARG A 334 14.51 12.11 7.08
N ALA A 335 14.43 12.80 8.22
CA ALA A 335 13.57 13.98 8.33
C ALA A 335 14.11 15.17 7.51
N ASN A 336 13.22 15.97 6.94
CA ASN A 336 13.55 17.15 6.14
C ASN A 336 13.39 18.44 6.95
N PHE A 337 14.49 19.09 7.31
CA PHE A 337 14.56 20.29 8.13
C PHE A 337 14.80 21.57 7.34
N GLN A 338 14.63 21.60 6.01
CA GLN A 338 14.96 22.80 5.24
C GLN A 338 14.21 24.04 5.75
N GLY A 339 14.96 25.08 6.14
CA GLY A 339 14.43 26.32 6.72
C GLY A 339 13.94 26.23 8.17
N ALA A 340 14.04 25.07 8.83
CA ALA A 340 13.58 24.90 10.20
C ALA A 340 14.44 25.67 11.21
N ASP A 341 13.82 26.23 12.25
CA ASP A 341 14.53 26.92 13.34
C ASP A 341 14.74 25.99 14.53
N LEU A 342 15.94 25.43 14.70
CA LEU A 342 16.31 24.60 15.85
C LEU A 342 17.09 25.41 16.92
N TYR A 343 16.96 26.74 16.95
CA TYR A 343 17.70 27.57 17.90
C TYR A 343 17.42 27.12 19.35
N LYS A 344 18.47 26.72 20.07
CA LYS A 344 18.42 26.16 21.45
C LYS A 344 17.61 24.86 21.62
N ALA A 345 17.32 24.12 20.54
CA ALA A 345 16.71 22.79 20.67
C ALA A 345 17.66 21.81 21.37
N ASN A 346 17.12 20.85 22.13
CA ASN A 346 17.90 19.77 22.72
C ASN A 346 17.82 18.53 21.85
N LEU A 347 18.91 18.15 21.17
CA LEU A 347 19.02 16.98 20.30
C LEU A 347 19.93 15.90 20.94
N GLN A 348 20.12 15.91 22.26
CA GLN A 348 20.98 14.95 22.94
C GLN A 348 20.56 13.51 22.62
N GLY A 349 21.50 12.72 22.08
CA GLY A 349 21.28 11.32 21.68
C GLY A 349 20.28 11.12 20.55
N ALA A 350 19.79 12.18 19.90
CA ALA A 350 18.84 12.06 18.80
C ALA A 350 19.47 11.38 17.58
N LEU A 351 18.68 10.63 16.82
CA LEU A 351 19.11 9.98 15.58
C LEU A 351 18.71 10.85 14.38
N LEU A 352 19.67 11.37 13.63
CA LEU A 352 19.45 12.23 12.46
C LEU A 352 20.09 11.62 11.19
N ARG A 353 20.13 10.29 11.09
CA ARG A 353 20.77 9.62 9.95
C ARG A 353 20.06 10.03 8.66
N HIS A 354 20.80 10.43 7.64
CA HIS A 354 20.26 10.91 6.36
C HIS A 354 19.29 12.12 6.45
N ALA A 355 19.20 12.80 7.60
CA ALA A 355 18.34 13.98 7.71
C ALA A 355 18.81 15.10 6.77
N ASP A 356 17.87 15.82 6.17
CA ASP A 356 18.18 16.95 5.29
C ASP A 356 18.11 18.27 6.06
N LEU A 357 19.26 18.77 6.48
CA LEU A 357 19.43 20.03 7.20
C LEU A 357 19.90 21.15 6.26
N ARG A 358 19.76 21.01 4.92
CA ARG A 358 20.10 22.08 3.97
C ARG A 358 19.11 23.25 4.07
N GLY A 359 19.26 24.26 3.22
CA GLY A 359 18.28 25.35 3.12
C GLY A 359 18.14 26.19 4.40
N ASN A 360 19.25 26.58 5.02
CA ASN A 360 19.28 27.48 6.18
C ASN A 360 18.65 26.96 7.47
N ALA A 361 18.57 25.64 7.69
CA ALA A 361 18.16 25.10 8.99
C ALA A 361 19.09 25.64 10.11
N ASN A 362 18.52 26.21 11.17
CA ASN A 362 19.26 26.96 12.19
C ASN A 362 19.59 26.08 13.41
N LEU A 363 20.83 25.62 13.51
CA LEU A 363 21.32 24.82 14.65
C LEU A 363 22.02 25.65 15.75
N ARG A 364 21.92 26.99 15.71
CA ARG A 364 22.63 27.83 16.70
C ARG A 364 22.22 27.43 18.13
N GLU A 365 23.20 27.27 19.01
CA GLU A 365 23.01 26.85 20.41
C GLU A 365 22.20 25.57 20.64
N ALA A 366 21.88 24.78 19.60
CA ALA A 366 21.25 23.48 19.76
C ALA A 366 22.21 22.53 20.50
N GLN A 367 21.72 21.64 21.35
CA GLN A 367 22.56 20.67 22.08
C GLN A 367 22.70 19.40 21.25
N LEU A 368 23.91 19.05 20.83
CA LEU A 368 24.19 17.89 19.95
C LEU A 368 24.90 16.74 20.66
N ASP A 369 24.89 16.73 21.99
CA ASP A 369 25.51 15.71 22.83
C ASP A 369 25.17 14.29 22.35
N SER A 370 26.15 13.57 21.81
CA SER A 370 25.98 12.21 21.28
C SER A 370 24.90 12.05 20.18
N ALA A 371 24.45 13.13 19.54
CA ALA A 371 23.52 13.07 18.43
C ALA A 371 24.15 12.33 17.23
N ASN A 372 23.38 11.48 16.54
CA ASN A 372 23.86 10.73 15.39
C ASN A 372 23.52 11.42 14.07
N LEU A 373 24.48 12.18 13.54
CA LEU A 373 24.42 12.94 12.29
C LEU A 373 25.09 12.21 11.11
N ARG A 374 25.33 10.89 11.19
CA ARG A 374 25.90 10.14 10.07
C ARG A 374 25.01 10.27 8.82
N GLN A 375 25.63 10.54 7.68
CA GLN A 375 24.97 10.71 6.38
C GLN A 375 23.95 11.88 6.32
N ALA A 376 23.86 12.73 7.35
CA ALA A 376 23.04 13.94 7.30
C ALA A 376 23.58 14.95 6.28
N LYS A 377 22.68 15.70 5.64
CA LYS A 377 23.01 16.70 4.62
C LYS A 377 23.00 18.09 5.25
N PHE A 378 24.07 18.86 5.07
CA PHE A 378 24.23 20.21 5.63
C PHE A 378 24.45 21.21 4.50
N TRP A 379 24.11 22.49 4.74
CA TRP A 379 24.40 23.55 3.76
C TRP A 379 25.71 24.28 4.05
N ALA A 380 26.24 24.23 5.28
CA ALA A 380 27.54 24.81 5.62
C ALA A 380 28.16 24.17 6.87
N ILE A 381 29.49 24.17 6.96
CA ILE A 381 30.23 23.69 8.14
C ILE A 381 29.85 24.48 9.40
N HIS A 382 29.74 25.81 9.28
CA HIS A 382 29.45 26.69 10.41
C HIS A 382 28.04 26.48 10.97
N GLN A 383 27.11 25.89 10.20
CA GLN A 383 25.78 25.51 10.68
C GLN A 383 25.90 24.60 11.89
N VAL A 384 26.73 23.56 11.79
CA VAL A 384 26.95 22.56 12.84
C VAL A 384 27.80 23.14 13.97
N LYS A 385 28.88 23.87 13.65
CA LYS A 385 29.80 24.42 14.66
C LYS A 385 29.21 25.50 15.57
N ARG A 386 28.03 26.04 15.24
CA ARG A 386 27.29 27.00 16.10
C ARG A 386 26.41 26.31 17.14
N ALA A 387 26.26 25.00 17.07
CA ALA A 387 25.61 24.19 18.08
C ALA A 387 26.54 23.98 19.28
N LYS A 388 25.98 23.61 20.43
CA LYS A 388 26.72 23.21 21.63
C LYS A 388 27.08 21.73 21.53
N HIS A 389 28.29 21.40 21.99
CA HIS A 389 28.83 20.04 22.03
C HIS A 389 28.75 19.31 20.68
N TRP A 390 28.88 20.06 19.58
CA TRP A 390 28.86 19.50 18.23
C TRP A 390 30.02 18.52 18.00
N GLU A 391 31.09 18.62 18.79
CA GLU A 391 32.26 17.77 18.75
C GLU A 391 31.91 16.31 19.10
N THR A 392 31.03 16.09 20.09
CA THR A 392 30.64 14.76 20.58
C THR A 392 29.58 14.08 19.72
N ALA A 393 28.94 14.80 18.80
CA ALA A 393 28.00 14.23 17.84
C ALA A 393 28.69 13.22 16.90
N LEU A 394 28.04 12.12 16.56
CA LEU A 394 28.55 11.14 15.59
C LEU A 394 28.33 11.68 14.18
N LYS A 395 29.39 11.80 13.38
CA LYS A 395 29.33 12.37 12.02
C LYS A 395 29.99 11.42 11.03
N THR A 396 29.68 11.55 9.74
CA THR A 396 30.39 10.81 8.68
C THR A 396 31.87 11.18 8.70
N LYS A 397 32.75 10.22 8.40
CA LYS A 397 34.18 10.51 8.19
C LYS A 397 34.31 11.56 7.09
N ASN A 398 35.13 12.59 7.31
CA ASN A 398 35.34 13.71 6.38
C ASN A 398 34.08 14.54 6.05
N TRP A 399 33.09 14.61 6.96
CA TRP A 399 31.84 15.36 6.75
C TRP A 399 32.06 16.82 6.31
N GLU A 400 33.10 17.51 6.81
CA GLU A 400 33.40 18.90 6.41
C GLU A 400 33.73 19.02 4.92
N THR A 401 34.52 18.08 4.40
CA THR A 401 34.87 18.01 2.98
C THR A 401 33.65 17.68 2.11
N GLN A 402 32.74 16.83 2.61
CA GLN A 402 31.51 16.48 1.90
C GLN A 402 30.59 17.69 1.69
N ILE A 403 30.65 18.70 2.57
CA ILE A 403 29.88 19.94 2.44
C ILE A 403 30.49 20.88 1.39
N THR A 404 31.81 21.04 1.39
CA THR A 404 32.51 22.00 0.51
C THR A 404 32.76 21.46 -0.89
N GLN A 405 32.87 20.15 -1.02
CA GLN A 405 33.03 19.44 -2.28
C GLN A 405 32.01 18.29 -2.33
N PRO A 406 30.72 18.59 -2.56
CA PRO A 406 29.69 17.57 -2.61
C PRO A 406 29.98 16.63 -3.78
N LYS A 407 30.58 15.48 -3.47
CA LYS A 407 30.57 14.35 -4.39
C LYS A 407 29.15 13.82 -4.49
N ALA A 408 28.77 13.30 -5.65
CA ALA A 408 27.55 12.51 -5.78
C ALA A 408 27.60 11.40 -4.72
N VAL A 409 26.65 11.42 -3.79
CA VAL A 409 26.49 10.34 -2.82
C VAL A 409 25.89 9.19 -3.60
N THR A 410 26.69 8.15 -3.84
CA THR A 410 26.22 6.91 -4.43
C THR A 410 25.24 6.26 -3.47
N VAL A 411 24.00 6.09 -3.91
CA VAL A 411 22.97 5.38 -3.14
C VAL A 411 23.35 3.91 -3.06
N GLN A 412 23.33 3.34 -1.86
CA GLN A 412 23.61 1.91 -1.64
C GLN A 412 22.33 1.12 -1.47
N ILE A 413 22.10 0.12 -2.32
CA ILE A 413 20.91 -0.75 -2.24
C ILE A 413 21.35 -2.17 -1.94
N GLY A 414 20.89 -2.67 -0.81
CA GLY A 414 21.12 -4.02 -0.34
C GLY A 414 20.26 -5.05 -1.09
N LEU A 415 20.83 -6.21 -1.39
CA LEU A 415 20.10 -7.40 -1.83
C LEU A 415 20.43 -8.56 -0.89
N ILE A 416 19.42 -9.15 -0.28
CA ILE A 416 19.57 -10.37 0.51
C ILE A 416 19.34 -11.57 -0.40
N VAL A 417 20.36 -12.43 -0.50
CA VAL A 417 20.33 -13.66 -1.29
C VAL A 417 20.28 -14.84 -0.33
N SER A 418 19.10 -15.44 -0.20
CA SER A 418 18.86 -16.51 0.77
C SER A 418 19.02 -17.92 0.19
N SER A 419 18.98 -18.08 -1.14
CA SER A 419 19.27 -19.35 -1.80
C SER A 419 20.02 -19.14 -3.11
N GLU A 420 20.58 -20.22 -3.66
CA GLU A 420 21.22 -20.24 -4.98
C GLU A 420 20.22 -20.29 -6.15
N GLU A 421 18.94 -20.03 -5.88
CA GLU A 421 17.91 -19.98 -6.93
C GLU A 421 18.18 -18.88 -7.95
N SER A 422 17.88 -19.20 -9.21
CA SER A 422 17.98 -18.29 -10.36
C SER A 422 17.23 -16.96 -10.13
N VAL A 423 16.15 -16.96 -9.36
CA VAL A 423 15.34 -15.76 -9.07
C VAL A 423 16.17 -14.62 -8.46
N PHE A 424 17.07 -14.92 -7.53
CA PHE A 424 17.90 -13.89 -6.87
C PHE A 424 18.98 -13.34 -7.82
N GLN A 425 19.51 -14.20 -8.70
CA GLN A 425 20.43 -13.78 -9.76
C GLN A 425 19.74 -12.82 -10.73
N LEU A 426 18.47 -13.09 -11.05
CA LEU A 426 17.68 -12.23 -11.93
C LEU A 426 17.29 -10.92 -11.26
N TYR A 427 16.90 -10.92 -9.98
CA TYR A 427 16.72 -9.68 -9.22
C TYR A 427 17.98 -8.83 -9.30
N ARG A 428 19.16 -9.40 -9.02
CA ARG A 428 20.45 -8.71 -9.13
C ARG A 428 20.69 -8.18 -10.55
N LYS A 429 20.43 -8.96 -11.59
CA LYS A 429 20.56 -8.51 -12.99
C LYS A 429 19.68 -7.30 -13.29
N GLY A 430 18.45 -7.29 -12.78
CA GLY A 430 17.54 -6.13 -12.85
C GLY A 430 18.11 -4.90 -12.13
N MET A 431 18.67 -5.09 -10.93
CA MET A 431 19.33 -4.02 -10.17
C MET A 431 20.55 -3.45 -10.93
N GLU A 432 21.38 -4.31 -11.56
CA GLU A 432 22.54 -3.87 -12.35
C GLU A 432 22.12 -3.03 -13.59
N LEU A 433 20.98 -3.34 -14.21
CA LEU A 433 20.42 -2.51 -15.27
C LEU A 433 19.99 -1.13 -14.75
N ALA A 434 19.28 -1.10 -13.62
CA ALA A 434 18.91 0.17 -12.98
C ALA A 434 20.14 0.97 -12.55
N LYS A 435 21.22 0.29 -12.15
CA LYS A 435 22.50 0.91 -11.80
C LYS A 435 23.20 1.57 -12.97
N ALA A 436 23.18 0.96 -14.16
CA ALA A 436 23.74 1.57 -15.36
C ALA A 436 23.10 2.93 -15.69
N GLU A 437 21.83 3.13 -15.29
CA GLU A 437 21.07 4.35 -15.53
C GLU A 437 21.16 5.37 -14.38
N ASN A 438 21.38 4.93 -13.14
CA ASN A 438 21.16 5.77 -11.95
C ASN A 438 22.37 5.93 -11.01
N GLY A 439 23.51 5.29 -11.30
CA GLY A 439 24.75 5.50 -10.53
C GLY A 439 24.66 5.05 -9.06
N ILE A 440 24.04 3.89 -8.81
CA ILE A 440 23.93 3.27 -7.47
C ILE A 440 25.06 2.26 -7.23
N GLU A 441 25.20 1.83 -5.97
CA GLU A 441 26.02 0.68 -5.57
C GLU A 441 25.11 -0.42 -5.02
N ILE A 442 25.39 -1.67 -5.43
CA ILE A 442 24.62 -2.84 -5.01
C ILE A 442 25.44 -3.59 -3.97
N VAL A 443 24.87 -3.79 -2.78
CA VAL A 443 25.49 -4.53 -1.68
C VAL A 443 24.76 -5.84 -1.50
N SER A 444 25.30 -6.94 -2.03
CA SER A 444 24.68 -8.26 -1.88
C SER A 444 25.21 -9.00 -0.66
N ILE A 445 24.32 -9.55 0.17
CA ILE A 445 24.67 -10.46 1.27
C ILE A 445 24.14 -11.86 0.95
N GLN A 446 25.06 -12.82 0.92
CA GLN A 446 24.73 -14.24 0.88
C GLN A 446 24.45 -14.71 2.31
N SER A 447 23.17 -14.91 2.66
CA SER A 447 22.77 -15.24 4.03
C SER A 447 22.49 -16.72 4.23
N GLY A 448 22.10 -17.43 3.16
CA GLY A 448 21.40 -18.71 3.28
C GLY A 448 19.96 -18.53 3.76
N SER A 449 19.18 -19.61 3.73
CA SER A 449 17.75 -19.61 4.03
C SER A 449 17.47 -19.55 5.54
N GLY A 450 16.26 -19.12 5.90
CA GLY A 450 15.75 -19.10 7.25
C GLY A 450 15.80 -17.74 7.96
N LEU A 451 14.82 -17.53 8.83
CA LEU A 451 14.55 -16.24 9.49
C LEU A 451 15.74 -15.68 10.29
N GLN A 452 16.55 -16.53 10.94
CA GLN A 452 17.72 -16.06 11.68
C GLN A 452 18.84 -15.52 10.77
N ASN A 453 18.97 -16.08 9.58
CA ASN A 453 19.94 -15.63 8.59
C ASN A 453 19.48 -14.33 7.94
N GLU A 454 18.18 -14.21 7.61
CA GLU A 454 17.57 -12.95 7.16
C GLU A 454 17.83 -11.83 8.18
N LYS A 455 17.60 -12.09 9.46
CA LYS A 455 17.85 -11.12 10.55
C LYS A 455 19.29 -10.63 10.58
N LYS A 456 20.27 -11.56 10.54
CA LYS A 456 21.69 -11.20 10.52
C LYS A 456 22.06 -10.40 9.27
N ALA A 457 21.51 -10.76 8.12
CA ALA A 457 21.75 -10.03 6.87
C ALA A 457 21.21 -8.60 6.94
N ILE A 458 20.00 -8.40 7.47
CA ILE A 458 19.44 -7.06 7.68
C ILE A 458 20.30 -6.25 8.66
N GLU A 459 20.70 -6.84 9.79
CA GLU A 459 21.56 -6.18 10.77
C GLU A 459 22.91 -5.76 10.14
N GLN A 460 23.53 -6.64 9.34
CA GLN A 460 24.76 -6.33 8.62
C GLN A 460 24.57 -5.23 7.56
N LEU A 461 23.46 -5.22 6.81
CA LEU A 461 23.16 -4.15 5.85
C LEU A 461 22.98 -2.78 6.54
N ILE A 462 22.33 -2.76 7.71
CA ILE A 462 22.19 -1.55 8.53
C ILE A 462 23.55 -1.04 9.02
N GLU A 463 24.44 -1.96 9.44
CA GLU A 463 25.80 -1.64 9.88
C GLU A 463 26.68 -1.09 8.75
N VAL A 464 26.59 -1.70 7.55
CA VAL A 464 27.24 -1.19 6.33
C VAL A 464 26.70 0.19 5.96
N GLY A 465 25.45 0.48 6.31
CA GLY A 465 24.81 1.78 6.12
C GLY A 465 24.14 1.94 4.77
N VAL A 466 23.55 0.86 4.25
CA VAL A 466 22.76 0.90 3.00
C VAL A 466 21.56 1.84 3.13
N ASP A 467 21.16 2.43 2.01
CA ASP A 467 20.02 3.34 1.94
C ASP A 467 18.68 2.61 1.78
N ALA A 468 18.69 1.49 1.05
CA ALA A 468 17.53 0.67 0.79
C ALA A 468 17.87 -0.82 0.80
N ILE A 469 16.87 -1.69 0.97
CA ILE A 469 16.97 -3.14 0.89
C ILE A 469 15.87 -3.67 -0.02
N LEU A 470 16.26 -4.46 -1.02
CA LEU A 470 15.39 -5.40 -1.71
C LEU A 470 15.41 -6.72 -0.94
N LEU A 471 14.24 -7.13 -0.45
CA LEU A 471 14.08 -8.33 0.36
C LEU A 471 12.98 -9.21 -0.22
N ARG A 472 13.27 -10.49 -0.40
CA ARG A 472 12.23 -11.51 -0.45
C ARG A 472 12.10 -12.10 0.96
N PRO A 473 11.02 -11.81 1.71
CA PRO A 473 10.85 -12.31 3.06
C PRO A 473 10.88 -13.84 3.09
N GLU A 474 11.68 -14.41 3.98
CA GLU A 474 11.71 -15.85 4.20
C GLU A 474 10.33 -16.35 4.63
N ASP A 475 9.71 -15.65 5.60
CA ASP A 475 8.34 -15.86 6.03
C ASP A 475 7.60 -14.50 6.12
N PRO A 476 6.59 -14.24 5.28
CA PRO A 476 5.92 -12.94 5.24
C PRO A 476 5.26 -12.48 6.55
N LYS A 477 4.97 -13.41 7.47
CA LYS A 477 4.38 -13.10 8.77
C LYS A 477 5.49 -12.86 9.80
N ASP A 478 6.48 -13.74 9.87
CA ASP A 478 7.50 -13.68 10.92
C ASP A 478 8.64 -12.70 10.59
N SER A 479 8.86 -12.37 9.31
CA SER A 479 9.83 -11.35 8.87
C SER A 479 9.44 -9.91 9.27
N VAL A 480 8.19 -9.65 9.65
CA VAL A 480 7.68 -8.30 10.00
C VAL A 480 8.53 -7.63 11.10
N ALA A 481 8.89 -8.37 12.15
CA ALA A 481 9.68 -7.84 13.25
C ALA A 481 11.10 -7.45 12.81
N THR A 482 11.68 -8.22 11.90
CA THR A 482 13.02 -7.95 11.35
C THR A 482 12.99 -6.77 10.37
N ILE A 483 11.99 -6.70 9.49
CA ILE A 483 11.78 -5.58 8.57
C ILE A 483 11.60 -4.26 9.34
N ARG A 484 10.88 -4.30 10.47
CA ARG A 484 10.70 -3.13 11.34
C ARG A 484 12.03 -2.55 11.80
N LYS A 485 13.03 -3.37 12.13
CA LYS A 485 14.36 -2.88 12.51
C LYS A 485 15.04 -2.10 11.39
N ALA A 486 14.93 -2.56 10.15
CA ALA A 486 15.47 -1.84 8.99
C ALA A 486 14.75 -0.49 8.81
N TYR A 487 13.42 -0.50 8.89
CA TYR A 487 12.61 0.72 8.81
C TYR A 487 12.98 1.73 9.90
N GLU A 488 13.11 1.28 11.15
CA GLU A 488 13.49 2.12 12.31
C GLU A 488 14.92 2.65 12.22
N ALA A 489 15.80 1.94 11.50
CA ALA A 489 17.14 2.40 11.17
C ALA A 489 17.17 3.46 10.04
N GLY A 490 16.02 3.78 9.43
CA GLY A 490 15.90 4.74 8.33
C GLY A 490 16.25 4.15 6.96
N VAL A 491 16.18 2.83 6.81
CA VAL A 491 16.42 2.10 5.56
C VAL A 491 15.10 1.91 4.81
N VAL A 492 15.07 2.20 3.51
CA VAL A 492 13.91 1.92 2.66
C VAL A 492 13.82 0.41 2.45
N VAL A 493 12.66 -0.19 2.68
CA VAL A 493 12.44 -1.61 2.39
C VAL A 493 11.43 -1.77 1.27
N VAL A 494 11.82 -2.52 0.23
CA VAL A 494 10.95 -2.98 -0.85
C VAL A 494 10.95 -4.51 -0.86
N THR A 495 9.76 -5.09 -0.77
CA THR A 495 9.61 -6.55 -0.79
C THR A 495 9.40 -7.08 -2.21
N VAL A 496 9.94 -8.24 -2.52
CA VAL A 496 9.82 -8.88 -3.85
C VAL A 496 9.48 -10.36 -3.71
N GLY A 497 8.68 -10.89 -4.64
CA GLY A 497 8.26 -12.30 -4.67
C GLY A 497 7.25 -12.69 -3.60
N ASP A 498 7.43 -12.23 -2.37
CA ASP A 498 6.57 -12.56 -1.23
C ASP A 498 6.26 -11.28 -0.43
N CYS A 499 4.99 -10.88 -0.38
CA CYS A 499 4.58 -9.67 0.33
C CYS A 499 4.17 -9.96 1.76
N ILE A 500 4.57 -9.10 2.70
CA ILE A 500 4.04 -9.11 4.06
C ILE A 500 2.56 -8.72 4.08
N ASN A 501 1.90 -8.97 5.21
CA ASN A 501 0.46 -8.76 5.35
C ASN A 501 0.04 -7.28 5.18
N ASN A 502 -1.19 -7.07 4.73
CA ASN A 502 -1.72 -5.74 4.40
C ASN A 502 -1.82 -4.77 5.60
N ARG A 503 -1.83 -5.29 6.84
CA ARG A 503 -1.89 -4.44 8.04
C ARG A 503 -0.54 -3.82 8.35
N ASP A 504 0.54 -4.58 8.17
CA ASP A 504 1.90 -4.14 8.47
C ASP A 504 2.59 -3.51 7.25
N ALA A 505 2.25 -3.92 6.03
CA ALA A 505 2.91 -3.45 4.81
C ALA A 505 2.94 -1.91 4.69
N PRO A 506 1.81 -1.18 4.82
CA PRO A 506 1.79 0.27 4.70
C PRO A 506 2.64 1.00 5.76
N LYS A 507 2.97 0.32 6.86
CA LYS A 507 3.68 0.91 8.01
C LYS A 507 5.20 0.71 7.93
N LEU A 508 5.66 -0.31 7.20
CA LEU A 508 7.05 -0.79 7.28
C LEU A 508 7.76 -0.86 5.94
N VAL A 509 7.04 -1.06 4.84
CA VAL A 509 7.62 -1.16 3.50
C VAL A 509 7.05 -0.07 2.59
N PHE A 510 7.70 0.15 1.46
CA PHE A 510 7.29 1.16 0.49
C PHE A 510 6.71 0.56 -0.78
N ALA A 511 7.08 -0.67 -1.11
CA ALA A 511 6.43 -1.40 -2.19
C ALA A 511 6.53 -2.91 -2.01
N CYS A 512 5.61 -3.63 -2.64
CA CYS A 512 5.77 -5.04 -2.90
C CYS A 512 5.57 -5.36 -4.39
N TYR A 513 6.46 -6.16 -4.96
CA TYR A 513 6.33 -6.72 -6.31
C TYR A 513 6.09 -8.22 -6.21
N ASN A 514 4.96 -8.70 -6.71
CA ASN A 514 4.57 -10.10 -6.63
C ASN A 514 3.99 -10.60 -7.95
N ASN A 515 3.96 -11.91 -8.16
CA ASN A 515 3.29 -12.57 -9.28
C ASN A 515 2.00 -13.24 -8.81
N ASN A 516 1.14 -13.63 -9.76
CA ASN A 516 -0.05 -14.42 -9.49
C ASN A 516 0.30 -15.92 -9.45
N SER A 517 0.53 -16.47 -8.25
CA SER A 517 0.93 -17.87 -8.06
C SER A 517 -0.07 -18.87 -8.64
N TYR A 518 -1.37 -18.61 -8.53
CA TYR A 518 -2.37 -19.50 -9.14
C TYR A 518 -2.25 -19.49 -10.66
N GLN A 519 -2.21 -18.31 -11.28
CA GLN A 519 -2.14 -18.16 -12.73
C GLN A 519 -0.83 -18.73 -13.29
N MET A 520 0.29 -18.63 -12.57
CA MET A 520 1.54 -19.30 -12.94
C MET A 520 1.36 -20.82 -13.06
N GLY A 521 0.71 -21.44 -12.07
CA GLY A 521 0.38 -22.87 -12.13
C GLY A 521 -0.53 -23.21 -13.30
N TYR A 522 -1.57 -22.40 -13.50
CA TYR A 522 -2.55 -22.57 -14.59
C TYR A 522 -1.89 -22.50 -15.98
N ASP A 523 -1.01 -21.53 -16.19
CA ASP A 523 -0.31 -21.38 -17.48
C ASP A 523 0.72 -22.50 -17.70
N SER A 524 1.31 -23.03 -16.62
CA SER A 524 2.15 -24.24 -16.68
C SER A 524 1.34 -25.46 -17.15
N GLY A 525 0.16 -25.68 -16.57
CA GLY A 525 -0.72 -26.78 -16.97
C GLY A 525 -1.27 -26.61 -18.38
N THR A 526 -1.58 -25.38 -18.78
CA THR A 526 -1.96 -25.04 -20.16
C THR A 526 -0.85 -25.36 -21.15
N SER A 527 0.41 -25.06 -20.79
CA SER A 527 1.59 -25.38 -21.59
C SER A 527 1.75 -26.90 -21.77
N LEU A 528 1.55 -27.67 -20.70
CA LEU A 528 1.54 -29.13 -20.77
C LEU A 528 0.42 -29.66 -21.68
N ALA A 529 -0.82 -29.19 -21.49
CA ALA A 529 -1.95 -29.64 -22.31
C ALA A 529 -1.74 -29.34 -23.80
N LYS A 530 -1.24 -28.14 -24.12
CA LYS A 530 -0.86 -27.77 -25.49
C LYS A 530 0.19 -28.72 -26.05
N TRP A 531 1.24 -29.02 -25.28
CA TRP A 531 2.28 -29.96 -25.69
C TRP A 531 1.76 -31.38 -25.92
N VAL A 532 0.93 -31.91 -25.02
CA VAL A 532 0.29 -33.24 -25.15
C VAL A 532 -0.53 -33.30 -26.43
N SER A 533 -1.31 -32.25 -26.70
CA SER A 533 -2.14 -32.15 -27.90
C SER A 533 -1.33 -32.09 -29.21
N GLN A 534 -0.04 -31.80 -29.17
CA GLN A 534 0.81 -31.68 -30.36
C GLN A 534 1.73 -32.90 -30.51
N ASN A 535 2.29 -33.38 -29.40
CA ASN A 535 3.42 -34.31 -29.40
C ASN A 535 3.11 -35.67 -28.75
N TRP A 536 2.00 -35.79 -28.01
CA TRP A 536 1.71 -36.96 -27.18
C TRP A 536 0.27 -37.47 -27.31
N ARG A 537 -0.33 -37.31 -28.50
CA ARG A 537 -1.73 -37.69 -28.77
C ARG A 537 -1.98 -39.19 -28.55
N GLY A 538 -3.09 -39.50 -27.87
CA GLY A 538 -3.59 -40.87 -27.70
C GLY A 538 -2.79 -41.75 -26.74
N ARG A 539 -1.87 -41.16 -25.97
CA ARG A 539 -1.10 -41.84 -24.92
C ARG A 539 -1.55 -41.37 -23.54
N ASP A 540 -1.40 -42.22 -22.53
CA ASP A 540 -1.70 -41.86 -21.15
C ASP A 540 -0.71 -40.80 -20.65
N VAL A 541 -1.24 -39.81 -19.94
CA VAL A 541 -0.47 -38.73 -19.30
C VAL A 541 -0.38 -39.04 -17.82
N ASN A 542 0.80 -39.48 -17.38
CA ASN A 542 1.06 -39.96 -16.03
C ASN A 542 2.03 -38.98 -15.37
N VAL A 543 1.48 -38.14 -14.49
CA VAL A 543 2.17 -37.00 -13.90
C VAL A 543 2.70 -37.37 -12.52
N GLY A 544 4.00 -37.17 -12.29
CA GLY A 544 4.60 -37.12 -10.97
C GLY A 544 4.72 -35.67 -10.50
N MET A 545 4.18 -35.36 -9.33
CA MET A 545 4.19 -34.00 -8.77
C MET A 545 5.42 -33.81 -7.89
N VAL A 546 6.27 -32.83 -8.23
CA VAL A 546 7.45 -32.45 -7.44
C VAL A 546 7.19 -31.06 -6.88
N ASP A 547 6.55 -31.01 -5.71
CA ASP A 547 6.30 -29.75 -5.03
C ASP A 547 6.51 -29.92 -3.53
N GLY A 548 7.45 -29.14 -3.01
CA GLY A 548 7.61 -28.93 -1.59
C GLY A 548 6.53 -28.00 -1.12
N ALA A 549 5.30 -28.53 -0.97
CA ALA A 549 4.16 -27.85 -0.33
C ALA A 549 4.40 -27.62 1.18
N ILE A 550 5.65 -27.39 1.56
CA ILE A 550 6.03 -26.80 2.82
C ILE A 550 5.63 -25.32 2.67
N TYR A 551 4.53 -24.95 3.35
CA TYR A 551 3.87 -23.64 3.39
C TYR A 551 2.78 -23.34 2.33
N ASP A 552 1.83 -22.47 2.69
CA ASP A 552 0.75 -21.91 1.85
C ASP A 552 1.23 -21.24 0.54
N ARG A 553 2.55 -21.13 0.32
CA ARG A 553 3.20 -20.37 -0.77
C ARG A 553 3.09 -21.05 -2.14
N THR A 554 3.35 -22.35 -2.26
CA THR A 554 3.34 -23.08 -3.55
C THR A 554 2.00 -23.75 -3.84
N TYR A 555 1.18 -23.96 -2.81
CA TYR A 555 -0.15 -24.57 -2.92
C TYR A 555 -1.05 -23.95 -4.02
N PRO A 556 -1.12 -22.61 -4.17
CA PRO A 556 -1.90 -22.01 -5.27
C PRO A 556 -1.41 -22.44 -6.66
N ARG A 557 -0.11 -22.68 -6.85
CA ARG A 557 0.48 -23.12 -8.13
C ARG A 557 0.02 -24.54 -8.46
N VAL A 558 0.01 -25.44 -7.47
CA VAL A 558 -0.50 -26.82 -7.63
C VAL A 558 -1.96 -26.79 -8.07
N LYS A 559 -2.78 -25.96 -7.42
CA LYS A 559 -4.20 -25.81 -7.76
C LYS A 559 -4.42 -25.25 -9.15
N GLY A 560 -3.68 -24.21 -9.53
CA GLY A 560 -3.71 -23.68 -10.88
C GLY A 560 -3.37 -24.75 -11.93
N PHE A 561 -2.30 -25.51 -11.70
CA PHE A 561 -1.87 -26.57 -12.61
C PHE A 561 -2.94 -27.65 -12.79
N GLN A 562 -3.47 -28.20 -11.69
CA GLN A 562 -4.52 -29.21 -11.73
C GLN A 562 -5.79 -28.71 -12.42
N ALA A 563 -6.18 -27.46 -12.18
CA ALA A 563 -7.34 -26.83 -12.82
C ALA A 563 -7.15 -26.71 -14.34
N ALA A 564 -5.98 -26.25 -14.80
CA ALA A 564 -5.70 -26.15 -16.24
C ALA A 564 -5.75 -27.51 -16.96
N LEU A 565 -5.24 -28.57 -16.33
CA LEU A 565 -5.33 -29.92 -16.91
C LEU A 565 -6.78 -30.40 -16.99
N LYS A 566 -7.59 -30.15 -15.96
CA LYS A 566 -9.02 -30.45 -15.96
C LYS A 566 -9.76 -29.70 -17.08
N ASP A 567 -9.52 -28.40 -17.23
CA ASP A 567 -10.16 -27.54 -18.24
C ASP A 567 -9.77 -27.92 -19.66
N SER A 568 -8.54 -28.41 -19.86
CA SER A 568 -8.05 -28.83 -21.17
C SER A 568 -8.73 -30.08 -21.73
N GLY A 569 -9.39 -30.87 -20.88
CA GLY A 569 -10.04 -32.12 -21.27
C GLY A 569 -9.09 -33.28 -21.62
N ILE A 570 -7.77 -33.13 -21.42
CA ILE A 570 -6.83 -34.24 -21.59
C ILE A 570 -7.07 -35.30 -20.50
N ARG A 571 -6.93 -36.58 -20.84
CA ARG A 571 -6.93 -37.66 -19.84
C ARG A 571 -5.56 -37.72 -19.19
N TRP A 572 -5.52 -37.49 -17.87
CA TRP A 572 -4.29 -37.54 -17.09
C TRP A 572 -4.51 -38.21 -15.73
N HIS A 573 -3.43 -38.70 -15.14
CA HIS A 573 -3.40 -39.32 -13.82
C HIS A 573 -2.22 -38.76 -13.01
N GLU A 574 -2.49 -38.32 -11.79
CA GLU A 574 -1.45 -38.12 -10.78
C GLU A 574 -1.01 -39.51 -10.28
N VAL A 575 0.23 -39.90 -10.55
CA VAL A 575 0.75 -41.22 -10.18
C VAL A 575 1.31 -41.21 -8.77
N ASP A 576 2.10 -40.18 -8.45
CA ASP A 576 2.72 -39.99 -7.15
C ASP A 576 3.11 -38.52 -6.95
N SER A 577 3.43 -38.16 -5.71
CA SER A 577 3.91 -36.82 -5.35
C SER A 577 5.02 -36.88 -4.31
N THR A 578 5.96 -35.95 -4.38
CA THR A 578 7.02 -35.79 -3.38
C THR A 578 7.03 -34.38 -2.81
N ALA A 579 7.33 -34.26 -1.52
CA ALA A 579 7.45 -32.99 -0.79
C ALA A 579 8.85 -32.35 -0.93
N ALA A 580 9.61 -32.72 -1.97
CA ALA A 580 10.91 -32.14 -2.28
C ALA A 580 10.81 -30.61 -2.44
N ALA A 581 11.60 -29.85 -1.68
CA ALA A 581 11.57 -28.39 -1.68
C ALA A 581 12.91 -27.76 -2.08
N PHE A 582 14.00 -28.51 -1.86
CA PHE A 582 15.37 -28.02 -2.01
C PHE A 582 16.15 -28.88 -3.00
N ARG A 583 17.29 -28.34 -3.50
CA ARG A 583 18.19 -29.10 -4.39
C ARG A 583 18.72 -30.40 -3.76
N SER A 584 18.84 -30.44 -2.44
CA SER A 584 19.23 -31.64 -1.68
C SER A 584 18.22 -32.79 -1.76
N ASP A 585 16.99 -32.51 -2.17
CA ASP A 585 15.90 -33.50 -2.23
C ASP A 585 15.88 -34.28 -3.56
N LEU A 586 16.87 -34.07 -4.43
CA LEU A 586 17.07 -34.85 -5.66
C LEU A 586 16.93 -36.38 -5.47
N PRO A 587 17.45 -37.01 -4.40
CA PRO A 587 17.27 -38.45 -4.19
C PRO A 587 15.79 -38.88 -4.09
N GLN A 588 14.92 -38.04 -3.51
CA GLN A 588 13.49 -38.35 -3.36
C GLN A 588 12.80 -38.38 -4.73
N VAL A 589 13.15 -37.46 -5.62
CA VAL A 589 12.61 -37.41 -7.00
C VAL A 589 13.04 -38.64 -7.79
N LYS A 590 14.31 -39.07 -7.63
CA LYS A 590 14.82 -40.29 -8.26
C LYS A 590 14.10 -41.54 -7.76
N GLU A 591 13.89 -41.65 -6.45
CA GLU A 591 13.17 -42.76 -5.84
C GLU A 591 11.73 -42.86 -6.35
N MET A 592 11.03 -41.72 -6.46
CA MET A 592 9.68 -41.65 -7.03
C MET A 592 9.64 -42.19 -8.47
N LEU A 593 10.58 -41.76 -9.34
CA LEU A 593 10.68 -42.22 -10.72
C LEU A 593 11.01 -43.72 -10.82
N GLN A 594 11.87 -44.23 -9.94
CA GLN A 594 12.26 -45.64 -9.92
C GLN A 594 11.13 -46.55 -9.43
N THR A 595 10.37 -46.10 -8.42
CA THR A 595 9.25 -46.84 -7.83
C THR A 595 8.03 -46.83 -8.75
N ASN A 596 7.84 -45.74 -9.50
CA ASN A 596 6.70 -45.52 -10.37
C ASN A 596 7.12 -45.35 -11.84
N PRO A 597 7.54 -46.43 -12.52
CA PRO A 597 8.04 -46.35 -13.90
C PRO A 597 6.98 -45.96 -14.95
N SER A 598 5.71 -45.87 -14.55
CA SER A 598 4.62 -45.37 -15.40
C SER A 598 4.63 -43.85 -15.57
N ILE A 599 5.33 -43.10 -14.70
CA ILE A 599 5.47 -41.65 -14.80
C ILE A 599 6.16 -41.29 -16.11
N ASN A 600 5.52 -40.42 -16.89
CA ASN A 600 6.06 -39.90 -18.15
C ASN A 600 6.13 -38.37 -18.19
N ILE A 601 5.55 -37.69 -17.21
CA ILE A 601 5.65 -36.24 -17.02
C ILE A 601 6.00 -35.95 -15.56
N LEU A 602 6.93 -35.04 -15.33
CA LEU A 602 7.16 -34.41 -14.02
C LEU A 602 6.72 -32.95 -14.07
N TRP A 603 6.07 -32.50 -13.00
CA TRP A 603 5.74 -31.10 -12.80
C TRP A 603 6.42 -30.54 -11.55
N GLY A 604 7.21 -29.47 -11.71
CA GLY A 604 7.91 -28.75 -10.64
C GLY A 604 7.21 -27.46 -10.22
N GLY A 605 6.93 -27.29 -8.92
CA GLY A 605 6.22 -26.12 -8.37
C GLY A 605 7.08 -24.86 -8.13
N SER A 606 8.41 -24.97 -8.26
CA SER A 606 9.39 -23.93 -7.96
C SER A 606 10.67 -24.09 -8.80
N ASN A 607 11.55 -23.06 -8.78
CA ASN A 607 12.85 -23.14 -9.45
C ASN A 607 13.62 -24.40 -9.04
N ALA A 608 13.79 -24.60 -7.72
CA ALA A 608 14.56 -25.73 -7.18
C ALA A 608 13.95 -27.08 -7.57
N THR A 609 12.62 -27.23 -7.49
CA THR A 609 11.93 -28.50 -7.79
C THR A 609 11.94 -28.84 -9.27
N THR A 610 11.80 -27.84 -10.14
CA THR A 610 11.90 -28.04 -11.59
C THR A 610 13.34 -28.41 -11.99
N GLU A 611 14.35 -27.75 -11.40
CA GLU A 611 15.77 -28.08 -11.63
C GLU A 611 16.11 -29.53 -11.24
N ILE A 612 15.78 -29.96 -10.02
CA ILE A 612 16.05 -31.35 -9.61
C ILE A 612 15.22 -32.37 -10.39
N SER A 613 14.06 -31.99 -10.92
CA SER A 613 13.27 -32.86 -11.80
C SER A 613 13.98 -33.11 -13.13
N VAL A 614 14.53 -32.06 -13.76
CA VAL A 614 15.36 -32.18 -14.96
C VAL A 614 16.58 -33.04 -14.68
N GLN A 615 17.28 -32.74 -13.58
CA GLN A 615 18.49 -33.48 -13.18
C GLN A 615 18.21 -34.97 -12.93
N ALA A 616 17.11 -35.30 -12.23
CA ALA A 616 16.74 -36.69 -11.95
C ALA A 616 16.48 -37.48 -13.25
N VAL A 617 15.76 -36.90 -14.20
CA VAL A 617 15.49 -37.53 -15.50
C VAL A 617 16.77 -37.75 -16.31
N GLN A 618 17.68 -36.78 -16.31
CA GLN A 618 18.97 -36.88 -17.00
C GLN A 618 19.86 -37.96 -16.38
N GLU A 619 20.02 -37.97 -15.05
CA GLU A 619 20.90 -38.92 -14.35
C GLU A 619 20.38 -40.36 -14.38
N LEU A 620 19.06 -40.55 -14.48
CA LEU A 620 18.45 -41.87 -14.67
C LEU A 620 18.40 -42.32 -16.13
N GLY A 621 18.87 -41.50 -17.08
CA GLY A 621 18.85 -41.82 -18.51
C GLY A 621 17.42 -41.94 -19.08
N LEU A 622 16.48 -41.17 -18.55
CA LEU A 622 15.06 -41.19 -18.91
C LEU A 622 14.69 -40.15 -19.98
N GLY A 623 15.68 -39.47 -20.57
CA GLY A 623 15.48 -38.51 -21.64
C GLY A 623 14.70 -39.09 -22.83
N GLY A 624 13.72 -38.34 -23.33
CA GLY A 624 12.79 -38.79 -24.38
C GLY A 624 11.71 -39.80 -23.92
N LYS A 625 11.71 -40.20 -22.64
CA LYS A 625 10.67 -41.02 -22.01
C LYS A 625 9.90 -40.23 -20.94
N VAL A 626 10.61 -39.43 -20.16
CA VAL A 626 10.04 -38.54 -19.14
C VAL A 626 10.34 -37.08 -19.50
N PHE A 627 9.33 -36.23 -19.41
CA PHE A 627 9.39 -34.82 -19.77
C PHE A 627 9.06 -33.94 -18.56
N VAL A 628 9.72 -32.79 -18.45
CA VAL A 628 9.60 -31.89 -17.30
C VAL A 628 8.96 -30.58 -17.70
N PHE A 629 7.98 -30.15 -16.90
CA PHE A 629 7.29 -28.86 -16.98
C PHE A 629 7.36 -28.21 -15.59
N GLY A 630 7.35 -26.89 -15.49
CA GLY A 630 7.28 -26.29 -14.16
C GLY A 630 7.58 -24.80 -14.08
N ILE A 631 7.71 -24.33 -12.85
CA ILE A 631 8.12 -22.96 -12.54
C ILE A 631 9.64 -22.91 -12.55
N LEU A 632 10.21 -22.17 -13.49
CA LEU A 632 11.64 -22.02 -13.62
C LEU A 632 11.96 -20.72 -14.34
N ASP A 633 12.78 -19.87 -13.73
CA ASP A 633 13.14 -18.59 -14.34
C ASP A 633 14.10 -18.79 -15.51
N LEU A 634 14.00 -17.94 -16.54
CA LEU A 634 14.79 -18.09 -17.76
C LEU A 634 16.19 -17.47 -17.60
N THR A 635 17.21 -18.30 -17.44
CA THR A 635 18.64 -17.97 -17.57
C THR A 635 19.21 -18.56 -18.87
N PRO A 636 20.43 -18.19 -19.28
CA PRO A 636 21.08 -18.78 -20.46
C PRO A 636 21.16 -20.31 -20.43
N ASP A 637 21.39 -20.91 -19.26
CA ASP A 637 21.49 -22.37 -19.13
C ASP A 637 20.14 -23.04 -19.40
N GLN A 638 19.04 -22.51 -18.83
CA GLN A 638 17.70 -23.03 -19.11
C GLN A 638 17.25 -22.75 -20.54
N ALA A 639 17.67 -21.61 -21.12
CA ALA A 639 17.43 -21.29 -22.52
C ALA A 639 18.06 -22.35 -23.44
N GLN A 640 19.30 -22.78 -23.13
CA GLN A 640 19.96 -23.84 -23.86
C GLN A 640 19.25 -25.19 -23.69
N MET A 641 18.86 -25.56 -22.46
CA MET A 641 18.12 -26.79 -22.20
C MET A 641 16.81 -26.88 -22.99
N LEU A 642 16.08 -25.77 -23.12
CA LEU A 642 14.83 -25.72 -23.91
C LEU A 642 15.06 -25.94 -25.42
N LEU A 643 16.26 -25.65 -25.94
CA LEU A 643 16.58 -25.82 -27.36
C LEU A 643 17.20 -27.19 -27.67
N GLU A 644 17.50 -28.01 -26.66
CA GLU A 644 18.13 -29.31 -26.88
C GLU A 644 17.25 -30.24 -27.74
N PRO A 645 17.82 -30.94 -28.72
CA PRO A 645 17.10 -32.00 -29.42
C PRO A 645 16.64 -33.07 -28.43
N LYS A 646 15.33 -33.34 -28.35
CA LYS A 646 14.70 -34.19 -27.32
C LYS A 646 14.89 -33.67 -25.88
N ALA A 647 14.84 -32.35 -25.71
CA ALA A 647 14.93 -31.68 -24.41
C ALA A 647 14.12 -32.41 -23.33
N VAL A 648 14.71 -32.56 -22.14
CA VAL A 648 13.97 -33.05 -20.97
C VAL A 648 12.95 -32.00 -20.52
N LEU A 649 13.37 -30.73 -20.53
CA LEU A 649 12.55 -29.58 -20.16
C LEU A 649 11.72 -29.11 -21.36
N GLN A 650 10.39 -29.08 -21.21
CA GLN A 650 9.46 -28.80 -22.32
C GLN A 650 8.80 -27.42 -22.24
N SER A 651 8.68 -26.85 -21.04
CA SER A 651 8.26 -25.45 -20.86
C SER A 651 8.61 -24.97 -19.47
N ILE A 652 8.76 -23.66 -19.32
CA ILE A 652 8.98 -23.00 -18.05
C ILE A 652 8.01 -21.83 -17.85
N ILE A 653 7.74 -21.52 -16.60
CA ILE A 653 7.10 -20.27 -16.18
C ILE A 653 8.14 -19.37 -15.53
N ASP A 654 8.54 -18.34 -16.26
CA ASP A 654 9.48 -17.31 -15.83
C ASP A 654 8.77 -16.24 -14.99
N GLN A 655 9.24 -16.02 -13.76
CA GLN A 655 8.63 -15.12 -12.77
C GLN A 655 8.94 -13.64 -13.06
N SER A 656 9.62 -13.32 -14.16
CA SER A 656 10.06 -11.97 -14.52
C SER A 656 10.97 -11.32 -13.46
N GLY A 657 11.82 -12.11 -12.81
CA GLY A 657 12.74 -11.65 -11.76
C GLY A 657 13.60 -10.45 -12.17
N GLN A 658 14.09 -10.42 -13.41
CA GLN A 658 14.88 -9.29 -13.92
C GLN A 658 14.07 -7.98 -13.94
N LYS A 659 12.80 -8.03 -14.38
CA LYS A 659 11.92 -6.87 -14.40
C LYS A 659 11.60 -6.41 -12.97
N ILE A 660 11.29 -7.35 -12.07
CA ILE A 660 11.03 -7.06 -10.66
C ILE A 660 12.23 -6.37 -10.02
N GLY A 661 13.44 -6.90 -10.21
CA GLY A 661 14.67 -6.30 -9.67
C GLY A 661 14.91 -4.87 -10.17
N TYR A 662 14.65 -4.61 -11.46
CA TYR A 662 14.78 -3.27 -12.06
C TYR A 662 13.76 -2.27 -11.47
N GLU A 663 12.47 -2.62 -11.47
CA GLU A 663 11.40 -1.72 -11.01
C GLU A 663 11.47 -1.47 -9.51
N ALA A 664 11.75 -2.51 -8.70
CA ALA A 664 11.89 -2.37 -7.26
C ALA A 664 13.09 -1.48 -6.88
N THR A 665 14.16 -1.51 -7.67
CA THR A 665 15.31 -0.60 -7.52
C THR A 665 14.91 0.85 -7.82
N LYS A 666 14.18 1.10 -8.91
CA LYS A 666 13.69 2.43 -9.24
C LYS A 666 12.72 2.98 -8.20
N THR A 667 11.84 2.15 -7.67
CA THR A 667 10.94 2.53 -6.59
C THR A 667 11.72 2.89 -5.33
N SER A 668 12.77 2.13 -4.99
CA SER A 668 13.66 2.46 -3.88
C SER A 668 14.29 3.86 -4.07
N LEU A 669 14.76 4.18 -5.28
CA LEU A 669 15.29 5.50 -5.61
C LEU A 669 14.22 6.60 -5.54
N ALA A 670 13.01 6.35 -6.04
CA ALA A 670 11.91 7.30 -5.98
C ALA A 670 11.56 7.66 -4.53
N VAL A 671 11.51 6.67 -3.63
CA VAL A 671 11.30 6.89 -2.19
C VAL A 671 12.45 7.71 -1.59
N LEU A 672 13.69 7.34 -1.87
CA LEU A 672 14.88 8.04 -1.37
C LEU A 672 14.97 9.51 -1.86
N ASN A 673 14.42 9.78 -3.04
CA ASN A 673 14.32 11.11 -3.62
C ASN A 673 13.07 11.89 -3.16
N GLY A 674 12.21 11.30 -2.32
CA GLY A 674 10.98 11.92 -1.82
C GLY A 674 9.87 12.02 -2.87
N GLN A 675 9.95 11.25 -3.95
CA GLN A 675 8.93 11.20 -5.01
C GLN A 675 7.78 10.24 -4.68
N LEU A 676 8.02 9.30 -3.76
CA LEU A 676 7.03 8.33 -3.29
C LEU A 676 7.07 8.25 -1.75
N SER A 677 5.90 8.32 -1.11
CA SER A 677 5.75 8.28 0.36
C SER A 677 4.85 7.14 0.85
N ASP A 678 3.97 6.65 -0.02
CA ASP A 678 2.95 5.66 0.31
C ASP A 678 3.34 4.27 -0.21
N TYR A 679 2.78 3.24 0.43
CA TYR A 679 2.99 1.86 0.03
C TYR A 679 2.32 1.58 -1.32
N GLN A 680 3.01 0.83 -2.19
CA GLN A 680 2.47 0.39 -3.48
C GLN A 680 2.57 -1.12 -3.65
N PHE A 681 1.45 -1.76 -3.99
CA PHE A 681 1.43 -3.15 -4.40
C PHE A 681 1.46 -3.26 -5.93
N HIS A 682 2.39 -4.06 -6.46
CA HIS A 682 2.61 -4.25 -7.89
C HIS A 682 2.46 -5.73 -8.25
N LEU A 683 1.44 -6.06 -9.04
CA LEU A 683 1.31 -7.37 -9.66
C LEU A 683 2.12 -7.40 -10.96
N VAL A 684 3.10 -8.28 -11.03
CA VAL A 684 3.99 -8.41 -12.19
C VAL A 684 3.57 -9.66 -13.00
N PRO A 685 3.25 -9.50 -14.30
CA PRO A 685 2.97 -10.64 -15.16
C PRO A 685 4.18 -11.57 -15.27
N HIS A 686 3.97 -12.89 -15.11
CA HIS A 686 4.94 -13.91 -15.47
C HIS A 686 4.94 -14.18 -16.97
N ARG A 687 5.89 -14.98 -17.46
CA ARG A 687 6.00 -15.37 -18.86
C ARG A 687 6.03 -16.88 -18.98
N ALA A 688 5.14 -17.46 -19.78
CA ALA A 688 5.23 -18.86 -20.19
C ALA A 688 6.15 -18.96 -21.40
N ILE A 689 7.15 -19.83 -21.33
CA ILE A 689 8.18 -19.96 -22.37
C ILE A 689 8.34 -21.44 -22.71
N ALA A 690 8.17 -21.75 -23.99
CA ALA A 690 8.37 -23.09 -24.54
C ALA A 690 9.34 -23.03 -25.74
N PRO A 691 9.85 -24.19 -26.21
CA PRO A 691 10.71 -24.24 -27.40
C PRO A 691 10.06 -23.68 -28.67
N SER A 692 8.73 -23.53 -28.68
CA SER A 692 7.97 -22.86 -29.73
C SER A 692 8.15 -21.34 -29.78
N ASP A 693 8.84 -20.76 -28.80
CA ASP A 693 9.06 -19.31 -28.66
C ASP A 693 10.55 -18.94 -28.88
N PRO A 694 11.15 -19.29 -30.04
CA PRO A 694 12.59 -19.25 -30.23
C PRO A 694 13.18 -17.84 -30.14
N GLU A 695 12.41 -16.81 -30.45
CA GLU A 695 12.88 -15.42 -30.41
C GLU A 695 13.19 -14.95 -28.98
N THR A 696 12.33 -15.30 -28.01
CA THR A 696 12.56 -14.99 -26.59
C THR A 696 13.76 -15.75 -26.04
N ILE A 697 13.92 -17.01 -26.45
CA ILE A 697 15.04 -17.86 -26.01
C ILE A 697 16.36 -17.34 -26.58
N ARG A 698 16.42 -17.02 -27.88
CA ARG A 698 17.61 -16.47 -28.55
C ARG A 698 18.02 -15.11 -28.00
N GLN A 699 17.06 -14.26 -27.66
CA GLN A 699 17.34 -12.97 -27.03
C GLN A 699 18.08 -13.13 -25.69
N VAL A 700 17.72 -14.14 -24.88
CA VAL A 700 18.41 -14.44 -23.62
C VAL A 700 19.81 -15.01 -23.84
N LEU A 701 20.01 -15.76 -24.92
CA LEU A 701 21.32 -16.28 -25.33
C LEU A 701 22.25 -15.21 -25.94
N GLY A 702 21.75 -13.99 -26.16
CA GLY A 702 22.53 -12.91 -26.78
C GLY A 702 22.73 -13.09 -28.29
N GLU A 703 21.96 -13.97 -28.92
CA GLU A 703 21.94 -14.14 -30.36
C GLU A 703 21.11 -13.01 -30.96
N SER A 704 21.78 -12.03 -31.59
CA SER A 704 21.09 -10.98 -32.34
C SER A 704 20.19 -11.59 -33.41
N SER A 705 19.00 -11.01 -33.62
CA SER A 705 18.12 -11.30 -34.76
C SER A 705 18.79 -10.89 -36.08
N THR A 706 19.82 -11.61 -36.49
CA THR A 706 20.47 -11.49 -37.79
C THR A 706 20.16 -12.75 -38.56
N ASN A 707 19.07 -12.68 -39.33
CA ASN A 707 18.88 -13.25 -40.67
C ASN A 707 17.42 -13.66 -40.90
N SER A 708 16.61 -12.70 -41.33
CA SER A 708 15.48 -12.94 -42.23
C SER A 708 15.87 -12.48 -43.63
N HIS A 709 16.38 -13.42 -44.43
CA HIS A 709 16.35 -13.36 -45.89
C HIS A 709 15.84 -14.69 -46.43
#